data_AF-A0A2N2AG12-F1
#
_entry.id   AF-A0A2N2AG12-F1
#
_cell.length_a   1.000
_cell.length_b   1.000
_cell.length_c   1.000
_cell.angle_alpha   90.00
_cell.angle_beta   90.00
_cell.angle_gamma   90.00
#
_symmetry.space_group_name_H-M   'P 1'
#
loop_
_entity.id
_entity.type
_entity.pdbx_description
1 polymer ?
#
loop_
_entity_poly.entity_id
_entity_poly.type
_entity_poly.pdbx_seq_one_letter_code
_entity_poly.pdbx_strand_id
1 'polypeptide(L)'
;MVNGGGMAGIPRKAKKTSTGKPVPNHLNSGTLAKRIEVGLDYKIVELFSEGLYTSANKAFEELVTNAFDAGACRVNISIPDDRTVPDAAIAVLDDGESMDLQGLEALWKIGNSGKREQATSRGRQPIGKFGIGKLATYVLANELTYICRTNRKYYAVTMDYVRLHGEERKDSSPLLVDVRELTVDEAKGIMSPWASEFADTGLLLFGKGGVEKWTCAILSSLKEKAHSLEIGRLKWILSTALPLRDDFKVFLGRKQIPPSKLNAEKINKWTLGKEITSLSKPAPKGITWLSNRKTNSSSGGDIGFYHESVGTVRGYAEAYKLPLTTGKSSENGRSHGFFVYVYGRLINTDDAYFGISSNSLQHGAFSRFRAVVHIDSLDSELQSSREGIRDGAKAKASQAVLQAVFNWVRPRIQEFLSTEDPASRVAAYLAGSPGSLSRKPIVKLTQATFDGMYTPQLTRVPAIPKTEQGAFIESLAEKVETPSEFIASVELAEDLASTDPVALYDVSENALKVNALHPFVGAFADTFYNQRMRVPLELLSMAEVLLEAQLYQEGFEPKKIKDVLGERDGLLRSLASGVGRRTAFQIAQALADARNDRNRLEEELVASFSSLGFEASHIGGSNNADGIAIAHLGAGQDGSLKKYCVSLEAKSKQRDGDKVAAKTVGVSTIARQRNERGCPHAVVVGPDFPTTRGEVSALARELKEDRATGKTITLIRIDDLAKLVRLAPIRAIGPSRLRDMFKDCLLPEETAQWIEKICNEKVERPPYREVLDAIWREQKEEPNTRVLYPVIRVALRHHDIQMRDTKIREFCKMIQGMTPFISAGEDSVELEVPPDQILQAIESTTNEYPTL
;
A
#
# COMPACT_ATOMS: atom_id res chain seq x y z
N MET A 1 72.45 -25.13 13.13
CA MET A 1 71.67 -25.01 11.88
C MET A 1 70.32 -24.40 12.22
N VAL A 2 69.97 -23.29 11.54
CA VAL A 2 68.61 -22.83 11.17
C VAL A 2 67.61 -22.63 12.33
N ASN A 3 67.39 -21.39 12.79
CA ASN A 3 66.41 -20.37 12.32
C ASN A 3 64.93 -20.63 12.66
N GLY A 4 64.27 -19.61 13.23
CA GLY A 4 62.85 -19.33 13.00
C GLY A 4 62.02 -19.07 14.26
N GLY A 5 61.78 -17.80 14.60
CA GLY A 5 60.83 -17.42 15.66
C GLY A 5 60.70 -15.91 15.82
N GLY A 6 60.10 -15.23 14.84
CA GLY A 6 59.77 -13.81 14.91
C GLY A 6 58.52 -13.56 15.77
N MET A 7 58.63 -12.68 16.77
CA MET A 7 57.48 -12.06 17.43
C MET A 7 57.19 -10.71 16.76
N ALA A 8 55.97 -10.59 16.24
CA ALA A 8 55.45 -9.41 15.57
C ALA A 8 55.28 -8.24 16.56
N GLY A 9 55.93 -7.12 16.25
CA GLY A 9 55.75 -5.85 16.94
C GLY A 9 54.39 -5.22 16.62
N ILE A 10 53.73 -4.73 17.67
CA ILE A 10 52.50 -3.94 17.65
C ILE A 10 52.70 -2.71 16.73
N PRO A 11 51.83 -2.46 15.73
CA PRO A 11 51.96 -1.28 14.88
C PRO A 11 51.62 -0.02 15.69
N ARG A 12 52.60 0.88 15.81
CA ARG A 12 52.39 2.27 16.28
C ARG A 12 51.28 2.90 15.43
N LYS A 13 50.18 3.30 16.07
CA LYS A 13 49.15 4.15 15.48
C LYS A 13 49.83 5.38 14.85
N ALA A 14 49.74 5.49 13.53
CA ALA A 14 50.09 6.70 12.82
C ALA A 14 49.25 7.85 13.41
N LYS A 15 49.93 8.89 13.92
CA LYS A 15 49.28 10.17 14.23
C LYS A 15 48.64 10.66 12.93
N LYS A 16 47.30 10.65 12.87
CA LYS A 16 46.55 11.45 11.90
C LYS A 16 46.97 12.90 12.11
N THR A 17 47.71 13.46 11.18
CA THR A 17 47.94 14.89 11.08
C THR A 17 46.59 15.57 10.92
N SER A 18 46.23 16.42 11.88
CA SER A 18 45.01 17.23 11.87
C SER A 18 45.08 18.20 10.69
N THR A 19 44.25 17.96 9.66
CA THR A 19 44.10 18.86 8.52
C THR A 19 42.95 19.83 8.79
N GLY A 20 43.04 20.61 9.87
CA GLY A 20 42.27 21.85 9.95
C GLY A 20 42.85 22.78 8.88
N LYS A 21 42.14 22.97 7.77
CA LYS A 21 42.60 23.85 6.68
C LYS A 21 42.27 25.30 7.09
N PRO A 22 43.25 26.14 7.45
CA PRO A 22 42.97 27.52 7.81
C PRO A 22 42.43 28.28 6.59
N VAL A 23 41.40 29.09 6.81
CA VAL A 23 40.81 29.92 5.76
C VAL A 23 41.65 31.19 5.58
N PRO A 24 42.08 31.54 4.36
CA PRO A 24 42.73 32.81 4.09
C PRO A 24 41.83 34.00 4.49
N ASN A 25 42.43 35.13 4.86
CA ASN A 25 41.69 36.33 5.27
C ASN A 25 40.84 36.90 4.11
N HIS A 26 39.61 36.42 4.00
CA HIS A 26 38.68 36.70 2.90
C HIS A 26 37.88 37.98 3.12
N LEU A 27 37.76 38.43 4.38
CA LEU A 27 36.97 39.59 4.80
C LEU A 27 37.38 40.90 4.13
N ASN A 28 38.66 41.04 3.76
CA ASN A 28 39.24 42.27 3.20
C ASN A 28 39.88 42.11 1.81
N SER A 29 39.60 41.01 1.11
CA SER A 29 40.14 40.77 -0.24
C SER A 29 39.40 41.61 -1.31
N GLY A 30 40.08 41.95 -2.40
CA GLY A 30 39.51 42.73 -3.51
C GLY A 30 39.32 44.23 -3.25
N THR A 31 38.65 44.88 -4.18
CA THR A 31 38.38 46.33 -4.16
C THR A 31 36.92 46.59 -3.79
N LEU A 32 36.66 47.63 -2.98
CA LEU A 32 35.30 48.01 -2.62
C LEU A 32 34.53 48.42 -3.89
N ALA A 33 33.47 47.68 -4.21
CA ALA A 33 32.63 47.94 -5.38
C ALA A 33 31.35 48.71 -5.01
N LYS A 34 30.70 48.36 -3.89
CA LYS A 34 29.47 49.02 -3.43
C LYS A 34 29.24 48.78 -1.93
N ARG A 35 28.61 49.74 -1.24
CA ARG A 35 28.02 49.52 0.09
C ARG A 35 26.52 49.29 -0.04
N ILE A 36 26.01 48.23 0.56
CA ILE A 36 24.58 47.90 0.57
C ILE A 36 24.01 48.14 1.95
N GLU A 37 22.86 48.79 1.99
CA GLU A 37 22.04 48.94 3.19
C GLU A 37 21.20 47.69 3.45
N VAL A 38 21.32 47.12 4.64
CA VAL A 38 20.54 45.98 5.11
C VAL A 38 19.33 46.55 5.87
N GLY A 39 18.20 46.66 5.17
CA GLY A 39 16.96 47.26 5.69
C GLY A 39 16.22 46.38 6.70
N LEU A 40 16.79 46.17 7.89
CA LEU A 40 16.22 45.30 8.92
C LEU A 40 16.37 45.90 10.32
N ASP A 41 15.29 45.89 11.10
CA ASP A 41 15.34 46.19 12.53
C ASP A 41 16.10 45.07 13.26
N TYR A 42 17.14 45.44 14.01
CA TYR A 42 17.98 44.52 14.77
C TYR A 42 17.19 43.53 15.63
N LYS A 43 16.12 43.98 16.31
CA LYS A 43 15.28 43.11 17.16
C LYS A 43 14.63 41.98 16.37
N ILE A 44 14.35 42.22 15.09
CA ILE A 44 13.71 41.23 14.21
C ILE A 44 14.72 40.15 13.80
N VAL A 45 16.00 40.47 13.56
CA VAL A 45 17.04 39.45 13.29
C VAL A 45 17.25 38.55 14.52
N GLU A 46 17.31 39.14 15.71
CA GLU A 46 17.48 38.43 16.98
C GLU A 46 16.26 37.53 17.27
N LEU A 47 15.04 38.05 17.15
CA LEU A 47 13.79 37.28 17.30
C LEU A 47 13.66 36.15 16.27
N PHE A 48 14.06 36.38 15.00
CA PHE A 48 14.09 35.33 13.96
C PHE A 48 15.15 34.27 14.25
N SER A 49 16.26 34.66 14.87
CA SER A 49 17.41 33.78 15.10
C SER A 49 17.27 32.92 16.36
N GLU A 50 16.67 33.45 17.43
CA GLU A 50 16.46 32.72 18.68
C GLU A 50 15.13 31.95 18.70
N GLY A 51 14.06 32.50 18.09
CA GLY A 51 12.72 31.92 18.14
C GLY A 51 12.34 31.01 16.96
N LEU A 52 12.84 31.27 15.74
CA LEU A 52 12.37 30.58 14.52
C LEU A 52 13.31 29.48 14.00
N TYR A 53 14.62 29.59 14.23
CA TYR A 53 15.60 28.61 13.76
C TYR A 53 16.44 28.06 14.92
N THR A 54 15.88 27.16 15.71
CA THR A 54 16.62 26.53 16.82
C THR A 54 17.63 25.45 16.36
N SER A 55 17.56 25.02 15.10
CA SER A 55 18.31 23.87 14.57
C SER A 55 19.40 24.27 13.57
N ALA A 56 20.65 23.90 13.88
CA ALA A 56 21.81 23.95 12.99
C ALA A 56 21.54 23.28 11.61
N ASN A 57 20.78 22.18 11.60
CA ASN A 57 20.48 21.44 10.37
C ASN A 57 19.55 22.21 9.42
N LYS A 58 18.64 23.03 9.97
CA LYS A 58 17.71 23.81 9.15
C LYS A 58 18.46 24.85 8.30
N ALA A 59 19.57 25.39 8.80
CA ALA A 59 20.41 26.31 8.03
C ALA A 59 20.97 25.66 6.75
N PHE A 60 21.41 24.39 6.82
CA PHE A 60 21.87 23.67 5.64
C PHE A 60 20.72 23.37 4.67
N GLU A 61 19.55 23.02 5.19
CA GLU A 61 18.34 22.82 4.37
C GLU A 61 17.99 24.10 3.60
N GLU A 62 18.04 25.26 4.24
CA GLU A 62 17.80 26.57 3.60
C GLU A 62 18.87 26.89 2.54
N LEU A 63 20.16 26.62 2.80
CA LEU A 63 21.23 26.85 1.81
C LEU A 63 21.09 25.93 0.58
N VAL A 64 20.78 24.65 0.79
CA VAL A 64 20.54 23.69 -0.30
C VAL A 64 19.28 24.05 -1.08
N THR A 65 18.24 24.53 -0.40
CA THR A 65 17.01 25.03 -1.02
C THR A 65 17.30 26.27 -1.87
N ASN A 66 18.14 27.19 -1.38
CA ASN A 66 18.56 28.35 -2.18
C ASN A 66 19.36 27.97 -3.43
N ALA A 67 20.24 26.96 -3.34
CA ALA A 67 20.94 26.42 -4.50
C ALA A 67 19.96 25.77 -5.51
N PHE A 68 18.95 25.07 -5.01
CA PHE A 68 17.89 24.51 -5.84
C PHE A 68 17.11 25.60 -6.57
N ASP A 69 16.71 26.66 -5.85
CA ASP A 69 16.02 27.85 -6.38
C ASP A 69 16.88 28.60 -7.41
N ALA A 70 18.21 28.60 -7.26
CA ALA A 70 19.13 29.16 -8.24
C ALA A 70 19.25 28.30 -9.52
N GLY A 71 18.56 27.16 -9.59
CA GLY A 71 18.61 26.26 -10.74
C GLY A 71 19.87 25.40 -10.81
N ALA A 72 20.61 25.23 -9.72
CA ALA A 72 21.84 24.44 -9.68
C ALA A 72 21.62 22.97 -10.10
N CYS A 73 22.56 22.34 -10.79
CA CYS A 73 22.58 20.89 -10.98
C CYS A 73 23.21 20.18 -9.77
N ARG A 74 24.12 20.86 -9.09
CA ARG A 74 24.93 20.30 -8.03
C ARG A 74 25.10 21.33 -6.92
N VAL A 75 25.01 20.85 -5.68
CA VAL A 75 25.43 21.60 -4.50
C VAL A 75 26.36 20.73 -3.67
N ASN A 76 27.48 21.30 -3.24
CA ASN A 76 28.52 20.63 -2.48
C ASN A 76 28.71 21.33 -1.13
N ILE A 77 28.59 20.55 -0.06
CA ILE A 77 28.73 21.01 1.32
C ILE A 77 30.04 20.46 1.87
N SER A 78 30.99 21.33 2.17
CA SER A 78 32.24 20.97 2.84
C SER A 78 32.18 21.38 4.31
N ILE A 79 32.40 20.42 5.21
CA ILE A 79 32.46 20.64 6.66
C ILE A 79 33.83 20.17 7.14
N PRO A 80 34.59 20.96 7.92
CA PRO A 80 35.89 20.54 8.42
C PRO A 80 35.74 19.43 9.48
N ASP A 81 36.74 18.54 9.55
CA ASP A 81 36.75 17.43 10.51
C ASP A 81 36.74 17.91 11.96
N ASP A 82 37.55 18.93 12.25
CA ASP A 82 37.55 19.64 13.52
C ASP A 82 36.96 21.04 13.32
N ARG A 83 35.82 21.30 13.95
CA ARG A 83 35.08 22.55 13.83
C ARG A 83 35.42 23.54 14.95
N THR A 84 36.22 23.12 15.92
CA THR A 84 36.58 23.93 17.10
C THR A 84 37.84 24.76 16.88
N VAL A 85 38.61 24.49 15.82
CA VAL A 85 39.77 25.30 15.47
C VAL A 85 39.32 26.70 15.03
N PRO A 86 40.01 27.78 15.43
CA PRO A 86 39.56 29.17 15.20
C PRO A 86 39.28 29.50 13.73
N ASP A 87 40.09 28.96 12.81
CA ASP A 87 39.98 29.22 11.38
C ASP A 87 39.09 28.19 10.65
N ALA A 88 38.30 27.39 11.37
CA ALA A 88 37.37 26.45 10.76
C ALA A 88 36.28 27.21 9.99
N ALA A 89 35.98 26.77 8.78
CA ALA A 89 34.82 27.24 8.04
C ALA A 89 34.11 26.13 7.29
N ILE A 90 32.79 26.28 7.20
CA ILE A 90 31.91 25.44 6.39
C ILE A 90 31.68 26.18 5.06
N ALA A 91 31.75 25.45 3.95
CA ALA A 91 31.49 26.00 2.62
C ALA A 91 30.34 25.25 1.93
N VAL A 92 29.39 25.98 1.34
CA VAL A 92 28.31 25.43 0.53
C VAL A 92 28.39 26.06 -0.86
N LEU A 93 28.75 25.26 -1.86
CA LEU A 93 28.97 25.68 -3.24
C LEU A 93 27.88 25.12 -4.16
N ASP A 94 27.30 25.94 -5.02
CA ASP A 94 26.39 25.52 -6.08
C ASP A 94 26.80 26.05 -7.47
N ASP A 95 26.36 25.35 -8.52
CA ASP A 95 26.51 25.73 -9.94
C ASP A 95 25.26 26.36 -10.54
N GLY A 96 24.43 26.98 -9.70
CA GLY A 96 23.24 27.71 -10.13
C GLY A 96 23.55 29.05 -10.75
N GLU A 97 22.49 29.80 -11.04
CA GLU A 97 22.59 31.21 -11.35
C GLU A 97 23.22 31.95 -10.17
N SER A 98 24.33 32.64 -10.44
CA SER A 98 25.04 33.40 -9.43
C SER A 98 24.67 34.89 -9.49
N MET A 99 25.13 35.66 -8.50
CA MET A 99 24.72 37.04 -8.30
C MET A 99 25.81 38.02 -8.75
N ASP A 100 25.39 39.09 -9.43
CA ASP A 100 26.22 40.28 -9.66
C ASP A 100 25.98 41.32 -8.54
N LEU A 101 26.46 42.55 -8.72
CA LEU A 101 26.26 43.64 -7.76
C LEU A 101 24.78 43.91 -7.45
N GLN A 102 23.90 43.85 -8.45
CA GLN A 102 22.46 44.07 -8.24
C GLN A 102 21.81 42.88 -7.54
N GLY A 103 22.21 41.66 -7.91
CA GLY A 103 21.79 40.43 -7.25
C GLY A 103 22.18 40.40 -5.76
N LEU A 104 23.41 40.82 -5.43
CA LEU A 104 23.88 40.91 -4.04
C LEU A 104 23.17 42.03 -3.26
N GLU A 105 22.82 43.14 -3.90
CA GLU A 105 21.98 44.17 -3.29
C GLU A 105 20.56 43.65 -3.00
N ALA A 106 19.97 42.93 -3.96
CA ALA A 106 18.67 42.29 -3.77
C ALA A 106 18.73 41.19 -2.70
N LEU A 107 19.84 40.45 -2.60
CA LEU A 107 20.06 39.43 -1.57
C LEU A 107 19.84 39.99 -0.16
N TRP A 108 20.29 41.22 0.10
CA TRP A 108 20.22 41.87 1.42
C TRP A 108 18.97 42.72 1.66
N LYS A 109 18.07 42.84 0.67
CA LYS A 109 16.71 43.36 0.86
C LYS A 109 15.82 42.24 1.42
N ILE A 110 15.53 42.30 2.72
CA ILE A 110 14.81 41.23 3.44
C ILE A 110 13.31 41.52 3.44
N GLY A 111 12.47 40.47 3.29
CA GLY A 111 11.01 40.59 3.24
C GLY A 111 10.40 40.83 1.86
N ASN A 112 11.20 40.90 0.80
CA ASN A 112 10.73 41.10 -0.57
C ASN A 112 11.37 40.05 -1.50
N SER A 113 10.78 38.85 -1.59
CA SER A 113 11.29 37.83 -2.52
C SER A 113 10.59 37.98 -3.88
N GLY A 114 11.18 38.73 -4.80
CA GLY A 114 10.79 38.72 -6.23
C GLY A 114 11.01 37.36 -6.91
N LYS A 115 11.51 36.35 -6.18
CA LYS A 115 11.83 35.01 -6.68
C LYS A 115 10.64 34.33 -7.37
N ARG A 116 9.40 34.50 -6.90
CA ARG A 116 8.22 33.85 -7.52
C ARG A 116 7.79 34.44 -8.86
N GLU A 117 8.21 35.65 -9.18
CA GLU A 117 7.86 36.33 -10.44
C GLU A 117 8.96 36.19 -11.51
N GLN A 118 10.15 35.69 -11.13
CA GLN A 118 11.27 35.47 -12.04
C GLN A 118 11.41 33.99 -12.38
N ALA A 119 11.16 33.65 -13.64
CA ALA A 119 11.47 32.32 -14.17
C ALA A 119 12.98 32.04 -14.00
N THR A 120 13.33 30.94 -13.33
CA THR A 120 14.74 30.54 -13.19
C THR A 120 15.28 30.04 -14.53
N SER A 121 16.60 30.09 -14.75
CA SER A 121 17.20 29.67 -16.03
C SER A 121 16.89 28.21 -16.42
N ARG A 122 16.53 27.38 -15.43
CA ARG A 122 16.12 25.98 -15.60
C ARG A 122 14.64 25.70 -15.36
N GLY A 123 13.81 26.73 -15.18
CA GLY A 123 12.36 26.59 -15.10
C GLY A 123 11.84 25.99 -13.79
N ARG A 124 12.66 26.02 -12.73
CA ARG A 124 12.26 25.59 -11.39
C ARG A 124 11.51 26.70 -10.67
N GLN A 125 10.36 26.36 -10.11
CA GLN A 125 9.66 27.21 -9.16
C GLN A 125 10.47 27.31 -7.85
N PRO A 126 10.78 28.52 -7.37
CA PRO A 126 11.50 28.70 -6.12
C PRO A 126 10.69 28.20 -4.92
N ILE A 127 11.32 27.36 -4.10
CA ILE A 127 10.79 26.86 -2.83
C ILE A 127 10.77 28.00 -1.79
N GLY A 128 11.81 28.86 -1.78
CA GLY A 128 11.93 29.96 -0.82
C GLY A 128 10.87 31.06 -1.02
N LYS A 129 10.07 31.34 0.02
CA LYS A 129 8.95 32.30 -0.02
C LYS A 129 9.20 33.66 0.66
N PHE A 130 10.07 33.72 1.66
CA PHE A 130 10.13 34.86 2.59
C PHE A 130 11.45 35.64 2.54
N GLY A 131 12.47 35.14 1.83
CA GLY A 131 13.78 35.80 1.71
C GLY A 131 14.63 35.86 3.00
N ILE A 132 14.18 35.21 4.08
CA ILE A 132 14.87 35.18 5.39
C ILE A 132 15.75 33.94 5.61
N GLY A 133 15.65 32.90 4.77
CA GLY A 133 16.34 31.61 4.99
C GLY A 133 17.86 31.69 5.10
N LYS A 134 18.50 32.70 4.49
CA LYS A 134 19.94 32.97 4.65
C LYS A 134 20.32 33.31 6.10
N LEU A 135 19.41 33.92 6.88
CA LEU A 135 19.64 34.26 8.28
C LEU A 135 19.66 33.03 9.19
N ALA A 136 19.13 31.88 8.75
CA ALA A 136 19.24 30.64 9.52
C ALA A 136 20.72 30.25 9.77
N THR A 137 21.65 30.71 8.92
CA THR A 137 23.10 30.53 9.11
C THR A 137 23.66 31.21 10.35
N TYR A 138 22.98 32.22 10.90
CA TYR A 138 23.35 32.86 12.17
C TYR A 138 23.55 31.86 13.30
N VAL A 139 22.79 30.77 13.28
CA VAL A 139 22.82 29.71 14.31
C VAL A 139 24.14 28.95 14.27
N LEU A 140 24.82 28.92 13.11
CA LEU A 140 26.04 28.14 12.88
C LEU A 140 27.31 28.98 12.99
N ALA A 141 27.27 30.26 12.65
CA ALA A 141 28.47 31.08 12.47
C ALA A 141 28.21 32.54 12.83
N ASN A 142 29.28 33.24 13.20
CA ASN A 142 29.30 34.69 13.37
C ASN A 142 29.46 35.42 12.04
N GLU A 143 30.02 34.79 11.02
CA GLU A 143 30.28 35.41 9.72
C GLU A 143 29.71 34.56 8.58
N LEU A 144 29.02 35.20 7.64
CA LEU A 144 28.54 34.60 6.40
C LEU A 144 29.08 35.38 5.19
N THR A 145 29.95 34.75 4.42
CA THR A 145 30.53 35.31 3.20
C THR A 145 29.95 34.63 1.96
N TYR A 146 29.43 35.40 1.00
CA TYR A 146 29.10 34.89 -0.33
C TYR A 146 30.21 35.25 -1.31
N ILE A 147 30.75 34.26 -2.02
CA ILE A 147 31.60 34.44 -3.19
C ILE A 147 30.81 34.03 -4.43
N CYS A 148 30.63 34.98 -5.35
CA CYS A 148 29.80 34.80 -6.54
C CYS A 148 30.66 34.94 -7.79
N ARG A 149 30.57 33.98 -8.70
CA ARG A 149 31.13 34.09 -10.05
C ARG A 149 29.99 34.26 -11.04
N THR A 150 29.98 35.38 -11.75
CA THR A 150 29.04 35.62 -12.85
C THR A 150 29.68 36.56 -13.87
N ASN A 151 29.34 36.42 -15.16
CA ASN A 151 29.84 37.29 -16.24
C ASN A 151 31.37 37.49 -16.24
N ARG A 152 32.13 36.44 -15.90
CA ARG A 152 33.61 36.45 -15.76
C ARG A 152 34.16 37.36 -14.65
N LYS A 153 33.30 37.89 -13.79
CA LYS A 153 33.66 38.66 -12.59
C LYS A 153 33.44 37.85 -11.33
N TYR A 154 34.08 38.28 -10.26
CA TYR A 154 34.00 37.69 -8.94
C TYR A 154 33.61 38.75 -7.93
N TYR A 155 32.57 38.48 -7.16
CA TYR A 155 32.10 39.37 -6.11
C TYR A 155 32.12 38.67 -4.76
N ALA A 156 32.46 39.42 -3.71
CA ALA A 156 32.40 38.97 -2.33
C ALA A 156 31.54 39.92 -1.52
N VAL A 157 30.71 39.39 -0.63
CA VAL A 157 30.01 40.16 0.41
C VAL A 157 29.99 39.36 1.69
N THR A 158 30.29 40.02 2.81
CA THR A 158 30.27 39.39 4.12
C THR A 158 29.31 40.07 5.06
N MET A 159 28.48 39.26 5.71
CA MET A 159 27.69 39.63 6.87
C MET A 159 28.42 39.18 8.14
N ASP A 160 28.75 40.15 8.99
CA ASP A 160 29.30 39.92 10.32
C ASP A 160 28.17 40.11 11.35
N TYR A 161 27.69 38.99 11.87
CA TYR A 161 26.60 38.95 12.84
C TYR A 161 27.00 39.47 14.22
N VAL A 162 28.30 39.60 14.55
CA VAL A 162 28.74 40.20 15.82
C VAL A 162 28.43 41.69 15.84
N ARG A 163 28.49 42.36 14.68
CA ARG A 163 28.10 43.78 14.52
C ARG A 163 26.62 44.04 14.78
N LEU A 164 25.82 42.99 14.92
CA LEU A 164 24.45 43.10 15.39
C LEU A 164 24.40 43.33 16.91
N HIS A 165 25.29 42.72 17.70
CA HIS A 165 25.19 42.57 19.17
C HIS A 165 26.01 43.56 20.02
N GLY A 166 26.51 44.66 19.45
CA GLY A 166 27.44 45.58 20.16
C GLY A 166 26.77 46.74 20.93
N GLU A 167 27.33 47.11 22.09
CA GLU A 167 27.00 48.34 22.86
C GLU A 167 27.17 49.66 22.06
N GLU A 168 27.79 49.59 20.87
CA GLU A 168 28.05 50.73 19.99
C GLU A 168 26.81 51.22 19.21
N ARG A 169 25.68 50.50 19.21
CA ARG A 169 24.45 50.97 18.54
C ARG A 169 23.51 51.70 19.51
N LYS A 170 23.88 52.93 19.86
CA LYS A 170 22.93 53.92 20.42
C LYS A 170 22.06 54.60 19.36
N ASP A 171 22.33 54.35 18.08
CA ASP A 171 21.67 55.04 16.96
C ASP A 171 21.01 54.08 15.97
N SER A 172 19.87 54.51 15.44
CA SER A 172 18.99 53.77 14.51
C SER A 172 19.55 53.65 13.07
N SER A 173 20.87 53.81 12.92
CA SER A 173 21.57 53.81 11.65
C SER A 173 21.52 52.43 10.97
N PRO A 174 21.25 52.36 9.66
CA PRO A 174 21.10 51.09 8.98
C PRO A 174 22.44 50.35 8.88
N LEU A 175 22.39 49.01 8.93
CA LEU A 175 23.58 48.17 8.80
C LEU A 175 24.08 48.20 7.36
N LEU A 176 25.36 48.52 7.16
CA LEU A 176 25.99 48.53 5.84
C LEU A 176 26.88 47.29 5.68
N VAL A 177 26.78 46.63 4.52
CA VAL A 177 27.70 45.57 4.10
C VAL A 177 28.47 45.97 2.85
N ASP A 178 29.77 45.71 2.84
CA ASP A 178 30.67 46.03 1.73
C ASP A 178 30.65 44.88 0.70
N VAL A 179 30.24 45.18 -0.54
CA VAL A 179 30.47 44.30 -1.69
C VAL A 179 31.81 44.65 -2.31
N ARG A 180 32.64 43.63 -2.50
CA ARG A 180 33.99 43.74 -3.07
C ARG A 180 34.07 43.00 -4.40
N GLU A 181 34.72 43.61 -5.39
CA GLU A 181 35.10 42.93 -6.64
C GLU A 181 36.48 42.31 -6.47
N LEU A 182 36.57 41.00 -6.71
CA LEU A 182 37.79 40.21 -6.58
C LEU A 182 38.44 40.00 -7.95
N THR A 183 39.77 40.00 -7.96
CA THR A 183 40.53 39.42 -9.07
C THR A 183 40.40 37.89 -9.09
N VAL A 184 40.72 37.28 -10.24
CA VAL A 184 40.73 35.82 -10.38
C VAL A 184 41.67 35.16 -9.36
N ASP A 185 42.83 35.75 -9.09
CA ASP A 185 43.82 35.15 -8.20
C ASP A 185 43.44 35.30 -6.73
N GLU A 186 42.79 36.39 -6.34
CA GLU A 186 42.17 36.53 -5.02
C GLU A 186 41.06 35.50 -4.81
N ALA A 187 40.17 35.34 -5.81
CA ALA A 187 39.11 34.33 -5.75
C ALA A 187 39.67 32.90 -5.66
N LYS A 188 40.73 32.57 -6.42
CA LYS A 188 41.45 31.30 -6.29
C LYS A 188 42.07 31.13 -4.91
N GLY A 189 42.66 32.18 -4.36
CA GLY A 189 43.25 32.19 -3.02
C GLY A 189 42.22 31.80 -1.97
N ILE A 190 41.08 32.50 -1.95
CA ILE A 190 39.97 32.25 -1.01
C ILE A 190 39.41 30.84 -1.17
N MET A 191 39.20 30.39 -2.41
CA MET A 191 38.58 29.09 -2.70
C MET A 191 39.55 27.90 -2.63
N SER A 192 40.86 28.16 -2.49
CA SER A 192 41.90 27.13 -2.47
C SER A 192 41.69 26.00 -1.44
N PRO A 193 41.13 26.22 -0.24
CA PRO A 193 40.92 25.14 0.73
C PRO A 193 39.98 24.05 0.23
N TRP A 194 39.03 24.40 -0.64
CA TRP A 194 37.95 23.53 -1.12
C TRP A 194 38.03 23.19 -2.61
N ALA A 195 38.84 23.92 -3.40
CA ALA A 195 38.88 23.79 -4.86
C ALA A 195 39.07 22.35 -5.36
N SER A 196 39.98 21.57 -4.75
CA SER A 196 40.18 20.16 -5.10
C SER A 196 38.97 19.30 -4.76
N GLU A 197 38.34 19.50 -3.61
CA GLU A 197 37.17 18.72 -3.19
C GLU A 197 35.97 18.98 -4.10
N PHE A 198 35.74 20.24 -4.46
CA PHE A 198 34.68 20.60 -5.39
C PHE A 198 34.93 20.07 -6.80
N ALA A 199 36.18 20.11 -7.28
CA ALA A 199 36.57 19.50 -8.54
C ALA A 199 36.33 17.98 -8.58
N ASP A 200 36.61 17.27 -7.48
CA ASP A 200 36.34 15.81 -7.36
C ASP A 200 34.85 15.47 -7.52
N THR A 201 33.95 16.41 -7.21
CA THR A 201 32.50 16.27 -7.43
C THR A 201 32.01 16.86 -8.76
N GLY A 202 32.97 17.23 -9.61
CA GLY A 202 32.79 17.76 -10.95
C GLY A 202 32.37 19.23 -11.01
N LEU A 203 32.69 20.01 -9.98
CA LEU A 203 32.59 21.47 -9.98
C LEU A 203 33.99 22.09 -10.10
N LEU A 204 34.51 22.12 -11.32
CA LEU A 204 35.77 22.82 -11.59
C LEU A 204 35.52 24.33 -11.55
N LEU A 205 36.10 25.04 -10.58
CA LEU A 205 35.78 26.45 -10.35
C LEU A 205 36.54 27.44 -11.25
N PHE A 206 37.74 27.07 -11.69
CA PHE A 206 38.68 27.95 -12.40
C PHE A 206 39.38 27.20 -13.54
N GLY A 207 39.93 27.94 -14.50
CA GLY A 207 40.69 27.38 -15.62
C GLY A 207 39.82 26.84 -16.76
N LYS A 208 40.44 26.10 -17.69
CA LYS A 208 39.77 25.54 -18.86
C LYS A 208 38.78 24.46 -18.44
N GLY A 209 37.51 24.63 -18.80
CA GLY A 209 36.41 23.74 -18.38
C GLY A 209 35.80 24.10 -17.04
N GLY A 210 36.19 25.22 -16.41
CA GLY A 210 35.57 25.68 -15.18
C GLY A 210 34.16 26.23 -15.41
N VAL A 211 33.24 25.94 -14.49
CA VAL A 211 31.84 26.38 -14.56
C VAL A 211 31.72 27.90 -14.67
N GLU A 212 30.88 28.39 -15.58
CA GLU A 212 30.79 29.82 -15.90
C GLU A 212 30.20 30.65 -14.76
N LYS A 213 29.27 30.05 -14.01
CA LYS A 213 28.56 30.64 -12.88
C LYS A 213 28.62 29.68 -11.69
N TRP A 214 28.81 30.23 -10.50
CA TRP A 214 28.70 29.49 -9.24
C TRP A 214 28.62 30.44 -8.06
N THR A 215 27.99 29.98 -6.98
CA THR A 215 27.88 30.72 -5.72
C THR A 215 28.44 29.85 -4.59
N CYS A 216 29.29 30.42 -3.74
CA CYS A 216 29.79 29.77 -2.55
C CYS A 216 29.41 30.58 -1.31
N ALA A 217 28.67 29.96 -0.39
CA ALA A 217 28.41 30.49 0.94
C ALA A 217 29.44 29.90 1.93
N ILE A 218 30.24 30.75 2.55
CA ILE A 218 31.27 30.40 3.52
C ILE A 218 30.82 30.88 4.90
N LEU A 219 30.75 29.97 5.86
CA LEU A 219 30.41 30.24 7.24
C LEU A 219 31.69 30.14 8.07
N SER A 220 32.18 31.25 8.62
CA SER A 220 33.40 31.36 9.43
C SER A 220 33.10 31.87 10.83
N SER A 221 34.08 31.75 11.75
CA SER A 221 33.88 32.05 13.17
C SER A 221 32.68 31.24 13.72
N LEU A 222 32.85 29.92 13.69
CA LEU A 222 31.80 28.95 13.99
C LEU A 222 31.33 29.05 15.45
N LYS A 223 30.02 28.94 15.67
CA LYS A 223 29.39 28.94 17.00
C LYS A 223 29.31 27.52 17.57
N GLU A 224 29.01 27.39 18.86
CA GLU A 224 28.88 26.08 19.54
C GLU A 224 27.90 25.10 18.86
N LYS A 225 26.82 25.59 18.25
CA LYS A 225 25.89 24.73 17.52
C LYS A 225 26.47 24.14 16.23
N ALA A 226 27.48 24.76 15.62
CA ALA A 226 28.24 24.15 14.54
C ALA A 226 29.20 23.08 15.10
N HIS A 227 29.79 23.28 16.28
CA HIS A 227 30.68 22.30 16.91
C HIS A 227 29.96 20.99 17.21
N SER A 228 28.75 21.07 17.76
CA SER A 228 27.88 19.93 18.11
C SER A 228 27.15 19.28 16.92
N LEU A 229 27.49 19.65 15.68
CA LEU A 229 26.82 19.11 14.50
C LEU A 229 27.12 17.61 14.29
N GLU A 230 26.06 16.81 14.32
CA GLU A 230 26.11 15.39 14.00
C GLU A 230 26.00 15.19 12.48
N ILE A 231 27.12 14.82 11.84
CA ILE A 231 27.19 14.59 10.38
C ILE A 231 26.19 13.53 9.92
N GLY A 232 25.94 12.49 10.73
CA GLY A 232 24.95 11.46 10.44
C GLY A 232 23.52 12.02 10.38
N ARG A 233 23.15 12.86 11.35
CA ARG A 233 21.84 13.52 11.41
C ARG A 233 21.66 14.51 10.26
N LEU A 234 22.69 15.30 9.94
CA LEU A 234 22.67 16.21 8.80
C LEU A 234 22.46 15.45 7.49
N LYS A 235 23.20 14.35 7.27
CA LYS A 235 23.03 13.49 6.09
C LYS A 235 21.60 12.97 5.97
N TRP A 236 21.01 12.51 7.07
CA TRP A 236 19.62 12.05 7.10
C TRP A 236 18.62 13.17 6.75
N ILE A 237 18.78 14.36 7.33
CA ILE A 237 17.92 15.53 7.06
C ILE A 237 18.00 15.93 5.59
N LEU A 238 19.21 16.08 5.05
CA LEU A 238 19.41 16.42 3.65
C LEU A 238 18.81 15.35 2.71
N SER A 239 18.99 14.06 3.04
CA SER A 239 18.40 12.99 2.23
C SER A 239 16.87 12.98 2.23
N THR A 240 16.23 13.36 3.34
CA THR A 240 14.76 13.31 3.50
C THR A 240 14.05 14.55 2.97
N ALA A 241 14.74 15.69 2.92
CA ALA A 241 14.22 16.94 2.38
C ALA A 241 14.20 16.99 0.84
N LEU A 242 15.02 16.17 0.17
CA LEU A 242 15.18 16.23 -1.29
C LEU A 242 14.16 15.37 -2.04
N PRO A 243 13.46 15.92 -3.06
CA PRO A 243 12.63 15.11 -3.95
C PRO A 243 13.48 14.18 -4.82
N LEU A 244 12.88 13.07 -5.29
CA LEU A 244 13.55 12.10 -6.14
C LEU A 244 13.69 12.62 -7.57
N ARG A 245 14.82 13.24 -7.88
CA ARG A 245 15.09 13.89 -9.18
C ARG A 245 16.47 13.53 -9.73
N ASP A 246 16.59 13.54 -11.06
CA ASP A 246 17.84 13.22 -11.76
C ASP A 246 18.68 14.46 -12.07
N ASP A 247 18.07 15.66 -12.03
CA ASP A 247 18.66 16.94 -12.42
C ASP A 247 19.26 17.76 -11.27
N PHE A 248 19.21 17.24 -10.03
CA PHE A 248 19.77 17.91 -8.86
C PHE A 248 20.48 16.91 -7.95
N LYS A 249 21.74 17.18 -7.62
CA LYS A 249 22.57 16.30 -6.77
C LYS A 249 23.17 17.09 -5.61
N VAL A 250 23.07 16.53 -4.42
CA VAL A 250 23.67 17.09 -3.20
C VAL A 250 24.87 16.23 -2.81
N PHE A 251 25.97 16.89 -2.45
CA PHE A 251 27.19 16.25 -2.00
C PHE A 251 27.57 16.79 -0.62
N LEU A 252 28.06 15.90 0.24
CA LEU A 252 28.69 16.25 1.53
C LEU A 252 30.13 15.75 1.47
N GLY A 253 31.04 16.71 1.38
CA GLY A 253 32.40 16.54 0.91
C GLY A 253 32.45 15.86 -0.46
N ARG A 254 33.21 14.76 -0.55
CA ARG A 254 33.35 13.96 -1.78
C ARG A 254 32.24 12.94 -2.01
N LYS A 255 31.28 12.81 -1.08
CA LYS A 255 30.24 11.78 -1.14
C LYS A 255 28.90 12.38 -1.55
N GLN A 256 28.27 11.79 -2.55
CA GLN A 256 26.89 12.14 -2.91
C GLN A 256 25.94 11.71 -1.78
N ILE A 257 25.01 12.59 -1.42
CA ILE A 257 23.86 12.27 -0.58
C ILE A 257 22.69 11.94 -1.51
N PRO A 258 22.30 10.66 -1.64
CA PRO A 258 21.10 10.31 -2.40
C PRO A 258 19.84 10.74 -1.62
N PRO A 259 18.75 11.11 -2.32
CA PRO A 259 17.44 11.26 -1.69
C PRO A 259 17.02 9.98 -0.97
N SER A 260 16.34 10.07 0.18
CA SER A 260 15.89 8.89 0.95
C SER A 260 14.96 8.00 0.13
N LYS A 261 14.14 8.61 -0.74
CA LYS A 261 13.25 7.92 -1.69
C LYS A 261 14.00 7.17 -2.80
N LEU A 262 15.31 7.36 -2.96
CA LEU A 262 16.13 6.55 -3.86
C LEU A 262 16.33 5.12 -3.31
N ASN A 263 16.31 4.97 -1.99
CA ASN A 263 16.34 3.67 -1.31
C ASN A 263 14.94 3.03 -1.19
N ALA A 264 13.89 3.70 -1.66
CA ALA A 264 12.57 3.10 -1.69
C ALA A 264 12.63 1.83 -2.56
N GLU A 265 12.12 0.73 -2.01
CA GLU A 265 12.14 -0.55 -2.71
C GLU A 265 11.37 -0.46 -4.02
N LYS A 266 12.09 -0.65 -5.12
CA LYS A 266 11.50 -0.67 -6.46
C LYS A 266 10.84 -2.03 -6.67
N ILE A 267 9.64 -2.01 -7.23
CA ILE A 267 9.05 -3.18 -7.87
C ILE A 267 9.95 -3.53 -9.07
N ASN A 268 10.22 -2.55 -9.93
CA ASN A 268 11.21 -2.68 -11.01
C ASN A 268 11.54 -1.32 -11.66
N LYS A 269 12.49 -1.34 -12.60
CA LYS A 269 12.83 -0.26 -13.53
C LYS A 269 12.83 -0.81 -14.96
N TRP A 270 12.14 -0.13 -15.86
CA TRP A 270 12.04 -0.52 -17.28
C TRP A 270 12.46 0.62 -18.19
N THR A 271 13.37 0.35 -19.13
CA THR A 271 13.91 1.33 -20.07
C THR A 271 13.15 1.28 -21.39
N LEU A 272 12.82 2.45 -21.95
CA LEU A 272 12.21 2.57 -23.28
C LEU A 272 13.18 2.06 -24.34
N GLY A 273 12.74 1.16 -25.22
CA GLY A 273 13.58 0.55 -26.26
C GLY A 273 14.43 -0.62 -25.81
N LYS A 274 14.35 -1.03 -24.54
CA LYS A 274 14.98 -2.26 -24.04
C LYS A 274 13.96 -3.21 -23.42
N GLU A 275 13.35 -2.83 -22.30
CA GLU A 275 12.30 -3.63 -21.66
C GLU A 275 10.89 -3.20 -22.14
N ILE A 276 10.68 -1.90 -22.34
CA ILE A 276 9.45 -1.39 -22.95
C ILE A 276 9.68 -1.33 -24.46
N THR A 277 9.12 -2.29 -25.19
CA THR A 277 9.27 -2.45 -26.66
C THR A 277 7.92 -2.48 -27.39
N SER A 278 6.83 -2.19 -26.68
CA SER A 278 5.51 -1.98 -27.27
C SER A 278 4.70 -1.01 -26.40
N LEU A 279 3.86 -0.19 -27.04
CA LEU A 279 2.94 0.72 -26.37
C LEU A 279 1.55 0.54 -26.97
N SER A 280 0.55 0.33 -26.10
CA SER A 280 -0.85 0.22 -26.49
C SER A 280 -1.49 1.61 -26.65
N LYS A 281 -2.77 1.64 -27.05
CA LYS A 281 -3.54 2.90 -27.06
C LYS A 281 -3.43 3.57 -25.67
N PRO A 282 -3.25 4.90 -25.59
CA PRO A 282 -3.45 5.87 -26.67
C PRO A 282 -2.20 6.21 -27.52
N ALA A 283 -1.06 5.52 -27.36
CA ALA A 283 0.14 5.83 -28.14
C ALA A 283 -0.09 5.78 -29.67
N PRO A 284 0.61 6.62 -30.45
CA PRO A 284 0.49 6.60 -31.90
C PRO A 284 1.00 5.27 -32.49
N LYS A 285 0.39 4.82 -33.58
CA LYS A 285 0.83 3.63 -34.34
C LYS A 285 2.10 3.94 -35.14
N GLY A 286 2.91 2.93 -35.46
CA GLY A 286 4.10 3.12 -36.31
C GLY A 286 5.37 3.55 -35.56
N ILE A 287 5.43 3.31 -34.24
CA ILE A 287 6.62 3.57 -33.43
C ILE A 287 7.80 2.70 -33.93
N THR A 288 8.95 3.35 -34.18
CA THR A 288 10.20 2.69 -34.53
C THR A 288 11.09 2.58 -33.30
N TRP A 289 11.32 1.38 -32.80
CA TRP A 289 12.15 1.16 -31.62
C TRP A 289 13.64 1.28 -31.95
N LEU A 290 14.34 2.07 -31.15
CA LEU A 290 15.78 2.26 -31.23
C LEU A 290 16.39 1.31 -30.20
N SER A 291 16.72 0.10 -30.62
CA SER A 291 17.39 -0.91 -29.78
C SER A 291 18.75 -1.25 -30.38
N ASN A 292 19.81 -0.67 -29.82
CA ASN A 292 21.21 -1.09 -29.91
C ASN A 292 21.67 -1.60 -31.30
N ARG A 293 21.78 -0.70 -32.30
CA ARG A 293 22.74 -0.95 -33.41
C ARG A 293 24.13 -0.90 -32.80
N LYS A 294 24.94 -1.96 -32.97
CA LYS A 294 26.36 -1.97 -32.63
C LYS A 294 27.07 -0.83 -33.38
N THR A 295 27.26 0.32 -32.76
CA THR A 295 28.20 1.34 -33.20
C THR A 295 29.20 1.57 -32.08
N ASN A 296 30.48 1.35 -32.38
CA ASN A 296 31.63 1.57 -31.51
C ASN A 296 31.82 3.06 -31.20
N SER A 297 30.96 3.65 -30.40
CA SER A 297 31.17 4.97 -29.82
C SER A 297 30.88 4.92 -28.32
N SER A 298 31.85 5.33 -27.52
CA SER A 298 31.86 5.42 -26.05
C SER A 298 30.91 6.49 -25.47
N SER A 299 29.86 6.85 -26.21
CA SER A 299 28.71 7.65 -25.78
C SER A 299 27.47 6.77 -25.90
N GLY A 300 26.81 6.47 -24.76
CA GLY A 300 25.72 5.50 -24.63
C GLY A 300 24.75 5.48 -25.82
N GLY A 301 24.58 4.29 -26.41
CA GLY A 301 23.85 4.09 -27.66
C GLY A 301 22.38 4.49 -27.61
N ASP A 302 21.82 4.73 -28.80
CA ASP A 302 20.42 5.09 -29.08
C ASP A 302 19.43 4.04 -28.54
N ILE A 303 19.10 4.14 -27.25
CA ILE A 303 18.07 3.33 -26.58
C ILE A 303 16.83 4.22 -26.37
N GLY A 304 15.72 3.84 -27.00
CA GLY A 304 14.47 4.60 -26.97
C GLY A 304 13.55 4.21 -28.12
N PHE A 305 12.79 5.17 -28.63
CA PHE A 305 12.05 5.02 -29.88
C PHE A 305 11.93 6.34 -30.63
N TYR A 306 11.57 6.25 -31.90
CA TYR A 306 11.24 7.37 -32.77
C TYR A 306 9.81 7.24 -33.29
N HIS A 307 9.11 8.36 -33.38
CA HIS A 307 7.85 8.47 -34.09
C HIS A 307 7.71 9.87 -34.71
N GLU A 308 7.13 9.98 -35.91
CA GLU A 308 7.04 11.24 -36.66
C GLU A 308 6.38 12.38 -35.87
N SER A 309 5.35 12.07 -35.07
CA SER A 309 4.56 13.07 -34.34
C SER A 309 5.20 13.58 -33.04
N VAL A 310 6.19 12.87 -32.48
CA VAL A 310 6.86 13.22 -31.20
C VAL A 310 8.38 13.21 -31.29
N GLY A 311 8.95 12.87 -32.45
CA GLY A 311 10.40 12.70 -32.61
C GLY A 311 10.96 11.55 -31.79
N THR A 312 12.23 11.70 -31.38
CA THR A 312 12.95 10.72 -30.57
C THR A 312 12.56 10.85 -29.10
N VAL A 313 12.17 9.74 -28.49
CA VAL A 313 11.81 9.62 -27.07
C VAL A 313 12.75 8.64 -26.41
N ARG A 314 13.39 9.06 -25.32
CA ARG A 314 14.32 8.23 -24.52
C ARG A 314 13.94 8.29 -23.05
N GLY A 315 14.35 7.30 -22.27
CA GLY A 315 14.15 7.32 -20.83
C GLY A 315 13.67 5.99 -20.26
N TYR A 316 13.06 6.05 -19.08
CA TYR A 316 12.67 4.87 -18.32
C TYR A 316 11.46 5.14 -17.43
N ALA A 317 10.80 4.07 -17.01
CA ALA A 317 9.75 4.08 -16.00
C ALA A 317 10.14 3.19 -14.81
N GLU A 318 9.72 3.58 -13.62
CA GLU A 318 9.97 2.92 -12.35
C GLU A 318 8.65 2.77 -11.59
N ALA A 319 8.53 1.66 -10.88
CA ALA A 319 7.44 1.38 -9.97
C ALA A 319 7.99 1.03 -8.58
N TYR A 320 7.27 1.41 -7.53
CA TYR A 320 7.73 1.32 -6.15
C TYR A 320 6.74 0.57 -5.26
N LYS A 321 7.28 -0.18 -4.30
CA LYS A 321 6.50 -0.96 -3.32
C LYS A 321 5.75 -0.07 -2.32
N LEU A 322 6.13 1.19 -2.15
CA LEU A 322 5.43 2.19 -1.34
C LEU A 322 5.07 3.42 -2.18
N PRO A 323 4.00 4.17 -1.85
CA PRO A 323 3.69 5.44 -2.51
C PRO A 323 4.81 6.46 -2.30
N LEU A 324 5.11 7.22 -3.35
CA LEU A 324 6.15 8.26 -3.35
C LEU A 324 5.63 9.65 -2.93
N THR A 325 4.34 9.74 -2.59
CA THR A 325 3.61 10.97 -2.22
C THR A 325 3.78 11.37 -0.75
N THR A 326 4.35 10.51 0.10
CA THR A 326 4.48 10.74 1.54
C THR A 326 5.86 11.29 1.95
N GLY A 327 5.94 11.85 3.16
CA GLY A 327 7.18 12.33 3.80
C GLY A 327 7.63 13.74 3.40
N LYS A 328 8.54 14.34 4.18
CA LYS A 328 8.96 15.76 4.07
C LYS A 328 9.34 16.22 2.66
N SER A 329 9.97 15.37 1.85
CA SER A 329 10.33 15.74 0.48
C SER A 329 9.15 16.09 -0.42
N SER A 330 7.92 15.63 -0.12
CA SER A 330 6.73 16.00 -0.92
C SER A 330 6.33 17.47 -0.75
N GLU A 331 6.71 18.11 0.36
CA GLU A 331 6.51 19.55 0.59
C GLU A 331 7.47 20.40 -0.28
N ASN A 332 8.65 19.85 -0.59
CA ASN A 332 9.71 20.53 -1.35
C ASN A 332 9.67 20.23 -2.86
N GLY A 333 8.98 19.16 -3.27
CA GLY A 333 8.80 18.81 -4.68
C GLY A 333 8.25 17.41 -4.89
N ARG A 334 7.76 17.12 -6.09
CA ARG A 334 7.22 15.79 -6.39
C ARG A 334 8.31 14.76 -6.65
N SER A 335 8.06 13.53 -6.20
CA SER A 335 8.89 12.34 -6.47
C SER A 335 8.21 11.32 -7.39
N HIS A 336 6.97 11.58 -7.80
CA HIS A 336 6.13 10.68 -8.59
C HIS A 336 5.58 11.36 -9.86
N GLY A 337 5.02 10.56 -10.76
CA GLY A 337 4.46 11.00 -12.03
C GLY A 337 5.49 11.10 -13.16
N PHE A 338 5.17 11.90 -14.18
CA PHE A 338 6.00 12.04 -15.38
C PHE A 338 7.02 13.16 -15.21
N PHE A 339 8.29 12.93 -15.45
CA PHE A 339 9.36 13.92 -15.45
C PHE A 339 9.87 14.06 -16.88
N VAL A 340 9.40 15.10 -17.58
CA VAL A 340 9.66 15.30 -19.00
C VAL A 340 10.77 16.32 -19.20
N TYR A 341 11.82 15.91 -19.89
CA TYR A 341 13.01 16.71 -20.17
C TYR A 341 13.09 17.10 -21.64
N VAL A 342 13.49 18.34 -21.89
CA VAL A 342 13.83 18.89 -23.21
C VAL A 342 15.23 19.45 -23.12
N TYR A 343 16.18 18.91 -23.89
CA TYR A 343 17.61 19.26 -23.85
C TYR A 343 18.20 19.27 -22.44
N GLY A 344 17.77 18.32 -21.60
CA GLY A 344 18.23 18.18 -20.21
C GLY A 344 17.56 19.11 -19.19
N ARG A 345 16.61 19.96 -19.60
CA ARG A 345 15.79 20.80 -18.71
C ARG A 345 14.45 20.13 -18.42
N LEU A 346 14.05 20.02 -17.15
CA LEU A 346 12.70 19.56 -16.80
C LEU A 346 11.70 20.67 -17.16
N ILE A 347 10.67 20.33 -17.94
CA ILE A 347 9.68 21.31 -18.44
C ILE A 347 8.35 21.29 -17.68
N ASN A 348 8.08 20.26 -16.87
CA ASN A 348 6.82 20.12 -16.12
C ASN A 348 7.07 20.02 -14.62
N THR A 349 7.54 21.10 -14.01
CA THR A 349 7.92 21.12 -12.59
C THR A 349 6.77 20.73 -11.67
N ASP A 350 5.63 21.37 -11.85
CA ASP A 350 4.51 21.31 -10.91
C ASP A 350 3.38 20.40 -11.38
N ASP A 351 3.42 19.99 -12.65
CA ASP A 351 2.44 19.10 -13.24
C ASP A 351 2.96 17.66 -13.29
N ALA A 352 2.57 16.89 -12.28
CA ALA A 352 2.88 15.45 -12.21
C ALA A 352 2.27 14.64 -13.35
N TYR A 353 1.16 15.13 -13.92
CA TYR A 353 0.33 14.45 -14.90
C TYR A 353 0.68 14.84 -16.34
N PHE A 354 1.44 15.92 -16.53
CA PHE A 354 1.81 16.46 -17.85
C PHE A 354 0.57 16.77 -18.73
N GLY A 355 -0.50 17.27 -18.12
CA GLY A 355 -1.78 17.60 -18.77
C GLY A 355 -2.66 16.38 -19.07
N ILE A 356 -2.27 15.18 -18.65
CA ILE A 356 -3.12 13.98 -18.75
C ILE A 356 -4.18 14.03 -17.63
N SER A 357 -5.43 13.74 -17.96
CA SER A 357 -6.52 13.70 -16.97
C SER A 357 -6.22 12.70 -15.85
N SER A 358 -6.36 13.12 -14.60
CA SER A 358 -6.22 12.25 -13.42
C SER A 358 -7.17 11.05 -13.46
N ASN A 359 -8.35 11.17 -14.07
CA ASN A 359 -9.30 10.07 -14.24
C ASN A 359 -8.75 8.94 -15.12
N SER A 360 -7.80 9.26 -16.01
CA SER A 360 -7.10 8.27 -16.83
C SER A 360 -5.93 7.61 -16.11
N LEU A 361 -5.58 8.09 -14.92
CA LEU A 361 -4.39 7.72 -14.16
C LEU A 361 -4.81 7.32 -12.74
N GLN A 362 -5.08 6.02 -12.56
CA GLN A 362 -5.56 5.49 -11.28
C GLN A 362 -4.67 5.93 -10.10
N HIS A 363 -5.23 6.74 -9.19
CA HIS A 363 -4.48 7.43 -8.12
C HIS A 363 -3.56 6.51 -7.30
N GLY A 364 -4.03 5.30 -6.96
CA GLY A 364 -3.24 4.32 -6.21
C GLY A 364 -1.96 3.89 -6.94
N ALA A 365 -2.07 3.47 -8.20
CA ALA A 365 -0.92 3.07 -9.00
C ALA A 365 -0.04 4.26 -9.40
N PHE A 366 -0.65 5.42 -9.69
CA PHE A 366 0.08 6.62 -10.10
C PHE A 366 0.97 7.17 -8.97
N SER A 367 0.53 7.09 -7.71
CA SER A 367 1.33 7.50 -6.55
C SER A 367 2.64 6.71 -6.38
N ARG A 368 2.71 5.50 -6.97
CA ARG A 368 3.84 4.55 -6.92
C ARG A 368 4.67 4.53 -8.19
N PHE A 369 4.31 5.37 -9.16
CA PHE A 369 4.87 5.41 -10.49
C PHE A 369 5.74 6.64 -10.70
N ARG A 370 6.87 6.45 -11.37
CA ARG A 370 7.76 7.53 -11.81
C ARG A 370 8.26 7.23 -13.21
N ALA A 371 8.13 8.17 -14.13
CA ALA A 371 8.74 8.06 -15.45
C ALA A 371 9.66 9.24 -15.71
N VAL A 372 10.88 8.99 -16.17
CA VAL A 372 11.85 10.01 -16.59
C VAL A 372 12.01 9.88 -18.09
N VAL A 373 11.59 10.89 -18.85
CA VAL A 373 11.50 10.83 -20.30
C VAL A 373 12.10 12.08 -20.92
N HIS A 374 12.91 11.91 -21.96
CA HIS A 374 13.51 12.98 -22.76
C HIS A 374 12.81 13.05 -24.13
N ILE A 375 12.28 14.22 -24.46
CA ILE A 375 11.53 14.49 -25.69
C ILE A 375 11.99 15.84 -26.26
N ASP A 376 13.19 15.89 -26.83
CA ASP A 376 13.82 17.14 -27.28
C ASP A 376 13.01 17.86 -28.38
N SER A 377 12.18 17.12 -29.13
CA SER A 377 11.30 17.67 -30.17
C SER A 377 10.22 18.63 -29.64
N LEU A 378 9.95 18.62 -28.32
CA LEU A 378 9.00 19.53 -27.68
C LEU A 378 9.53 20.96 -27.54
N ASP A 379 10.80 21.22 -27.84
CA ASP A 379 11.38 22.56 -27.82
C ASP A 379 10.55 23.57 -28.64
N SER A 380 10.04 23.15 -29.80
CA SER A 380 9.18 23.99 -30.65
C SER A 380 7.83 24.38 -30.03
N GLU A 381 7.39 23.63 -29.02
CA GLU A 381 6.08 23.79 -28.35
C GLU A 381 6.21 24.49 -26.99
N LEU A 382 7.42 24.84 -26.56
CA LEU A 382 7.63 25.49 -25.27
C LEU A 382 6.94 26.85 -25.24
N GLN A 383 6.22 27.12 -24.16
CA GLN A 383 5.68 28.45 -23.88
C GLN A 383 6.82 29.45 -23.59
N SER A 384 6.53 30.75 -23.61
CA SER A 384 7.54 31.80 -23.36
C SER A 384 8.26 31.62 -22.02
N SER A 385 7.57 31.12 -20.99
CA SER A 385 8.14 30.76 -19.68
C SER A 385 9.09 29.55 -19.74
N ARG A 386 8.96 28.69 -20.77
CA ARG A 386 9.65 27.40 -20.90
C ARG A 386 9.43 26.46 -19.71
N GLU A 387 8.30 26.62 -19.02
CA GLU A 387 7.84 25.82 -17.86
C GLU A 387 6.53 25.07 -18.16
N GLY A 388 6.14 25.05 -19.43
CA GLY A 388 4.94 24.40 -19.93
C GLY A 388 4.96 24.32 -21.45
N ILE A 389 4.13 23.44 -21.99
CA ILE A 389 3.96 23.26 -23.43
C ILE A 389 2.67 23.93 -23.89
N ARG A 390 2.66 24.47 -25.11
CA ARG A 390 1.43 24.92 -25.76
C ARG A 390 0.56 23.70 -26.06
N ASP A 391 -0.76 23.87 -25.95
CA ASP A 391 -1.67 22.83 -26.41
C ASP A 391 -1.58 22.72 -27.93
N GLY A 392 -1.29 21.52 -28.42
CA GLY A 392 -0.91 21.28 -29.81
C GLY A 392 -0.82 19.80 -30.13
N ALA A 393 -0.73 19.46 -31.42
CA ALA A 393 -0.72 18.07 -31.87
C ALA A 393 0.45 17.27 -31.28
N LYS A 394 1.64 17.88 -31.21
CA LYS A 394 2.85 17.26 -30.64
C LYS A 394 2.74 17.09 -29.11
N ALA A 395 2.18 18.08 -28.40
CA ALA A 395 1.90 17.99 -26.97
C ALA A 395 0.94 16.84 -26.65
N LYS A 396 -0.18 16.73 -27.38
CA LYS A 396 -1.16 15.65 -27.25
C LYS A 396 -0.57 14.28 -27.59
N ALA A 397 0.27 14.20 -28.62
CA ALA A 397 0.95 12.95 -28.96
C ALA A 397 1.95 12.52 -27.86
N SER A 398 2.68 13.47 -27.26
CA SER A 398 3.56 13.20 -26.12
C SER A 398 2.78 12.75 -24.89
N GLN A 399 1.64 13.38 -24.58
CA GLN A 399 0.73 12.93 -23.52
C GLN A 399 0.23 11.51 -23.76
N ALA A 400 -0.17 11.19 -24.99
CA ALA A 400 -0.64 9.87 -25.35
C ALA A 400 0.44 8.79 -25.18
N VAL A 401 1.69 9.11 -25.54
CA VAL A 401 2.86 8.25 -25.28
C VAL A 401 3.05 8.03 -23.78
N LEU A 402 3.07 9.10 -22.97
CA LEU A 402 3.30 9.01 -21.53
C LEU A 402 2.18 8.20 -20.84
N GLN A 403 0.93 8.42 -21.24
CA GLN A 403 -0.20 7.64 -20.77
C GLN A 403 -0.06 6.16 -21.14
N ALA A 404 0.39 5.84 -22.35
CA ALA A 404 0.65 4.46 -22.75
C ALA A 404 1.79 3.81 -21.95
N VAL A 405 2.85 4.56 -21.64
CA VAL A 405 3.93 4.08 -20.76
C VAL A 405 3.38 3.76 -19.36
N PHE A 406 2.54 4.63 -18.80
CA PHE A 406 1.88 4.34 -17.53
C PHE A 406 0.96 3.12 -17.62
N ASN A 407 0.14 3.01 -18.67
CA ASN A 407 -0.74 1.86 -18.89
C ASN A 407 0.03 0.54 -19.06
N TRP A 408 1.27 0.59 -19.54
CA TRP A 408 2.14 -0.58 -19.61
C TRP A 408 2.67 -0.98 -18.22
N VAL A 409 3.02 -0.01 -17.37
CA VAL A 409 3.55 -0.26 -16.02
C VAL A 409 2.44 -0.60 -15.02
N ARG A 410 1.25 0.00 -15.14
CA ARG A 410 0.13 -0.12 -14.20
C ARG A 410 -0.26 -1.58 -13.88
N PRO A 411 -0.43 -2.49 -14.87
CA PRO A 411 -0.74 -3.89 -14.58
C PRO A 411 0.30 -4.57 -13.69
N ARG A 412 1.58 -4.23 -13.82
CA ARG A 412 2.67 -4.79 -13.00
C ARG A 412 2.65 -4.27 -11.57
N ILE A 413 2.22 -3.01 -11.38
CA ILE A 413 1.94 -2.46 -10.04
C ILE A 413 0.74 -3.18 -9.44
N GLN A 414 -0.32 -3.40 -10.22
CA GLN A 414 -1.52 -4.09 -9.75
C GLN A 414 -1.25 -5.55 -9.41
N GLU A 415 -0.44 -6.25 -10.22
CA GLU A 415 0.03 -7.60 -9.97
C GLU A 415 0.78 -7.66 -8.64
N PHE A 416 1.78 -6.78 -8.45
CA PHE A 416 2.49 -6.66 -7.17
C PHE A 416 1.54 -6.46 -5.98
N LEU A 417 0.61 -5.50 -6.07
CA LEU A 417 -0.35 -5.22 -4.99
C LEU A 417 -1.35 -6.38 -4.75
N SER A 418 -1.61 -7.18 -5.79
CA SER A 418 -2.49 -8.35 -5.70
C SER A 418 -1.78 -9.58 -5.12
N THR A 419 -0.45 -9.64 -5.22
CA THR A 419 0.41 -10.67 -4.65
C THR A 419 0.91 -10.33 -3.24
N GLU A 420 0.74 -9.07 -2.82
CA GLU A 420 1.16 -8.61 -1.50
C GLU A 420 0.22 -9.16 -0.43
N ASP A 421 0.79 -9.85 0.57
CA ASP A 421 0.01 -10.42 1.67
C ASP A 421 -0.73 -9.30 2.45
N PRO A 422 -1.97 -9.57 2.93
CA PRO A 422 -2.75 -8.60 3.71
C PRO A 422 -1.96 -7.91 4.83
N ALA A 423 -1.09 -8.64 5.55
CA ALA A 423 -0.28 -8.08 6.62
C ALA A 423 0.72 -7.04 6.10
N SER A 424 1.43 -7.38 5.03
CA SER A 424 2.38 -6.50 4.35
C SER A 424 1.71 -5.20 3.88
N ARG A 425 0.45 -5.26 3.43
CA ARG A 425 -0.33 -4.08 3.03
C ARG A 425 -0.71 -3.20 4.23
N VAL A 426 -1.32 -3.76 5.27
CA VAL A 426 -1.70 -2.98 6.47
C VAL A 426 -0.45 -2.39 7.14
N ALA A 427 0.63 -3.17 7.23
CA ALA A 427 1.94 -2.72 7.69
C ALA A 427 2.48 -1.55 6.85
N ALA A 428 2.37 -1.61 5.52
CA ALA A 428 2.77 -0.52 4.64
C ALA A 428 1.96 0.78 4.86
N TYR A 429 0.65 0.67 5.08
CA TYR A 429 -0.20 1.83 5.40
C TYR A 429 0.15 2.42 6.77
N LEU A 430 0.44 1.57 7.76
CA LEU A 430 0.91 2.01 9.07
C LEU A 430 2.30 2.64 8.98
N ALA A 431 3.21 2.12 8.16
CA ALA A 431 4.55 2.68 7.93
C ALA A 431 4.49 4.13 7.44
N GLY A 432 3.48 4.45 6.62
CA GLY A 432 3.21 5.79 6.13
C GLY A 432 2.64 6.75 7.18
N SER A 433 2.24 6.25 8.35
CA SER A 433 1.64 7.01 9.45
C SER A 433 2.64 7.28 10.57
N PRO A 434 2.58 8.43 11.27
CA PRO A 434 3.45 8.68 12.42
C PRO A 434 3.35 7.58 13.47
N GLY A 435 4.50 7.06 13.93
CA GLY A 435 4.53 5.99 14.94
C GLY A 435 3.87 6.37 16.26
N SER A 436 3.83 7.67 16.60
CA SER A 436 3.12 8.22 17.76
C SER A 436 1.60 8.10 17.67
N LEU A 437 1.04 8.01 16.46
CA LEU A 437 -0.39 7.88 16.21
C LEU A 437 -0.82 6.43 15.93
N SER A 438 0.14 5.55 15.63
CA SER A 438 -0.15 4.18 15.20
C SER A 438 0.38 3.14 16.18
N ARG A 439 1.70 2.91 16.21
CA ARG A 439 2.27 1.73 16.90
C ARG A 439 2.57 1.94 18.38
N LYS A 440 3.03 3.14 18.78
CA LYS A 440 3.38 3.46 20.18
C LYS A 440 2.21 3.36 21.17
N PRO A 441 0.97 3.74 20.83
CA PRO A 441 -0.17 3.57 21.73
C PRO A 441 -0.37 2.10 22.16
N ILE A 442 -0.22 1.14 21.24
CA ILE A 442 -0.38 -0.29 21.55
C ILE A 442 0.68 -0.75 22.56
N VAL A 443 1.94 -0.31 22.42
CA VAL A 443 3.01 -0.65 23.40
C VAL A 443 2.64 -0.16 24.80
N LYS A 444 2.14 1.08 24.91
CA LYS A 444 1.71 1.66 26.20
C LYS A 444 0.52 0.91 26.78
N LEU A 445 -0.45 0.54 25.94
CA LEU A 445 -1.62 -0.24 26.35
C LEU A 445 -1.22 -1.63 26.89
N THR A 446 -0.28 -2.30 26.22
CA THR A 446 0.27 -3.59 26.68
C THR A 446 0.94 -3.45 28.05
N GLN A 447 1.76 -2.41 28.23
CA GLN A 447 2.42 -2.13 29.51
C GLN A 447 1.40 -1.90 30.64
N ALA A 448 0.39 -1.06 30.38
CA ALA A 448 -0.69 -0.80 31.32
C ALA A 448 -1.49 -2.03 31.72
N THR A 449 -1.67 -2.95 30.78
CA THR A 449 -2.36 -4.23 31.01
C THR A 449 -1.54 -5.13 31.91
N PHE A 450 -0.22 -5.21 31.71
CA PHE A 450 0.69 -5.92 32.61
C PHE A 450 0.75 -5.35 34.02
N ASP A 451 0.64 -4.03 34.13
CA ASP A 451 0.57 -3.32 35.42
C ASP A 451 -0.80 -3.50 36.12
N GLY A 452 -1.76 -4.18 35.48
CA GLY A 452 -3.10 -4.41 36.02
C GLY A 452 -3.98 -3.16 36.05
N MET A 453 -3.60 -2.11 35.32
CA MET A 453 -4.31 -0.83 35.29
C MET A 453 -5.49 -0.83 34.31
N TYR A 454 -5.47 -1.73 33.31
CA TYR A 454 -6.46 -1.76 32.25
C TYR A 454 -6.71 -3.19 31.76
N THR A 455 -7.91 -3.43 31.24
CA THR A 455 -8.28 -4.69 30.56
C THR A 455 -8.81 -4.36 29.17
N PRO A 456 -7.98 -4.51 28.13
CA PRO A 456 -8.38 -4.21 26.76
C PRO A 456 -9.45 -5.17 26.22
N GLN A 457 -10.29 -4.65 25.32
CA GLN A 457 -11.36 -5.35 24.62
C GLN A 457 -10.98 -5.71 23.19
N LEU A 458 -10.25 -4.85 22.49
CA LEU A 458 -9.83 -5.06 21.09
C LEU A 458 -8.37 -5.50 20.99
N THR A 459 -7.60 -5.38 22.06
CA THR A 459 -6.20 -5.80 22.11
C THR A 459 -6.05 -7.00 23.04
N ARG A 460 -5.54 -8.13 22.55
CA ARG A 460 -5.24 -9.30 23.38
C ARG A 460 -3.78 -9.24 23.83
N VAL A 461 -3.58 -9.20 25.15
CA VAL A 461 -2.27 -9.20 25.81
C VAL A 461 -2.03 -10.59 26.43
N PRO A 462 -0.87 -11.23 26.21
CA PRO A 462 -0.63 -12.57 26.70
C PRO A 462 -0.47 -12.60 28.23
N ALA A 463 -0.96 -13.65 28.89
CA ALA A 463 -0.76 -13.84 30.32
C ALA A 463 0.62 -14.48 30.59
N ILE A 464 1.65 -13.65 30.74
CA ILE A 464 3.04 -14.09 30.99
C ILE A 464 3.54 -13.69 32.40
N PRO A 465 4.54 -14.41 32.96
CA PRO A 465 5.11 -14.10 34.27
C PRO A 465 5.68 -12.68 34.36
N LYS A 466 5.57 -12.03 35.52
CA LYS A 466 6.10 -10.66 35.75
C LYS A 466 7.57 -10.49 35.37
N THR A 467 8.37 -11.55 35.49
CA THR A 467 9.80 -11.56 35.13
C THR A 467 10.05 -11.40 33.64
N GLU A 468 9.09 -11.75 32.79
CA GLU A 468 9.20 -11.74 31.31
C GLU A 468 8.51 -10.52 30.68
N GLN A 469 7.64 -9.83 31.42
CA GLN A 469 6.87 -8.69 30.93
C GLN A 469 7.75 -7.54 30.43
N GLY A 470 8.83 -7.20 31.14
CA GLY A 470 9.76 -6.14 30.71
C GLY A 470 10.41 -6.43 29.37
N ALA A 471 10.94 -7.65 29.20
CA ALA A 471 11.57 -8.08 27.96
C ALA A 471 10.55 -8.15 26.79
N PHE A 472 9.30 -8.53 27.07
CA PHE A 472 8.23 -8.51 26.08
C PHE A 472 7.91 -7.09 25.60
N ILE A 473 7.82 -6.11 26.51
CA ILE A 473 7.59 -4.70 26.16
C ILE A 473 8.75 -4.14 25.35
N GLU A 474 10.01 -4.44 25.71
CA GLU A 474 11.18 -4.02 24.94
C GLU A 474 11.16 -4.59 23.52
N SER A 475 10.89 -5.89 23.37
CA SER A 475 10.76 -6.53 22.04
C SER A 475 9.63 -5.91 21.21
N LEU A 476 8.48 -5.62 21.81
CA LEU A 476 7.37 -4.97 21.13
C LEU A 476 7.70 -3.51 20.76
N ALA A 477 8.47 -2.80 21.59
CA ALA A 477 8.91 -1.43 21.35
C ALA A 477 9.92 -1.35 20.19
N GLU A 478 10.82 -2.33 20.04
CA GLU A 478 11.73 -2.42 18.89
C GLU A 478 10.96 -2.54 17.57
N LYS A 479 9.88 -3.33 17.56
CA LYS A 479 9.01 -3.52 16.38
C LYS A 479 8.25 -2.26 15.95
N VAL A 480 8.18 -1.22 16.78
CA VAL A 480 7.53 0.06 16.43
C VAL A 480 8.18 0.71 15.20
N GLU A 481 9.48 0.48 14.97
CA GLU A 481 10.19 1.05 13.83
C GLU A 481 10.20 0.11 12.60
N THR A 482 9.68 -1.13 12.75
CA THR A 482 9.55 -2.15 11.69
C THR A 482 8.08 -2.57 11.50
N PRO A 483 7.28 -1.80 10.73
CA PRO A 483 5.83 -2.02 10.61
C PRO A 483 5.41 -3.43 10.16
N SER A 484 6.22 -4.11 9.34
CA SER A 484 5.99 -5.49 8.89
C SER A 484 6.19 -6.54 9.97
N GLU A 485 6.96 -6.23 11.02
CA GLU A 485 7.11 -7.09 12.19
C GLU A 485 6.08 -6.74 13.28
N PHE A 486 5.58 -5.51 13.24
CA PHE A 486 4.48 -5.05 14.09
C PHE A 486 3.13 -5.58 13.62
N ILE A 487 2.93 -5.87 12.34
CA ILE A 487 1.77 -6.65 11.87
C ILE A 487 2.30 -7.78 11.01
N ALA A 488 2.44 -8.95 11.63
CA ALA A 488 2.94 -10.17 11.01
C ALA A 488 1.85 -10.88 10.19
N SER A 489 0.58 -10.78 10.62
CA SER A 489 -0.56 -11.37 9.89
C SER A 489 -1.82 -10.51 10.00
N VAL A 490 -2.69 -10.60 8.98
CA VAL A 490 -4.06 -10.09 9.02
C VAL A 490 -4.97 -11.20 8.53
N GLU A 491 -5.89 -11.66 9.37
CA GLU A 491 -6.76 -12.80 9.09
C GLU A 491 -8.23 -12.47 9.27
N LEU A 492 -9.07 -13.11 8.46
CA LEU A 492 -10.51 -13.14 8.67
C LEU A 492 -10.79 -14.32 9.61
N ALA A 493 -10.94 -14.02 10.90
CA ALA A 493 -10.99 -14.99 11.99
C ALA A 493 -12.38 -15.62 12.13
N GLU A 494 -12.43 -16.94 11.97
CA GLU A 494 -13.64 -17.77 12.13
C GLU A 494 -13.75 -18.39 13.53
N ASP A 495 -12.68 -18.31 14.33
CA ASP A 495 -12.59 -18.82 15.69
C ASP A 495 -13.13 -17.84 16.75
N LEU A 496 -13.42 -16.59 16.36
CA LEU A 496 -14.07 -15.59 17.20
C LEU A 496 -15.58 -15.81 17.24
N ALA A 497 -16.21 -15.56 18.38
CA ALA A 497 -17.65 -15.63 18.51
C ALA A 497 -18.32 -14.42 17.84
N SER A 498 -19.57 -14.59 17.41
CA SER A 498 -20.36 -13.48 16.89
C SER A 498 -20.60 -12.34 17.89
N THR A 499 -20.53 -12.64 19.19
CA THR A 499 -20.63 -11.67 20.30
C THR A 499 -19.33 -10.93 20.56
N ASP A 500 -18.21 -11.43 20.01
CA ASP A 500 -16.94 -10.74 20.11
C ASP A 500 -16.93 -9.49 19.20
N PRO A 501 -16.03 -8.54 19.46
CA PRO A 501 -15.94 -7.32 18.68
C PRO A 501 -15.63 -7.57 17.20
N VAL A 502 -15.82 -6.54 16.36
CA VAL A 502 -15.54 -6.59 14.92
C VAL A 502 -14.09 -6.95 14.58
N ALA A 503 -13.13 -6.68 15.48
CA ALA A 503 -11.73 -7.03 15.31
C ALA A 503 -11.01 -7.21 16.65
N LEU A 504 -9.91 -7.96 16.62
CA LEU A 504 -9.02 -8.16 17.76
C LEU A 504 -7.57 -8.15 17.27
N TYR A 505 -6.68 -7.50 18.00
CA TYR A 505 -5.24 -7.49 17.71
C TYR A 505 -4.49 -8.26 18.80
N ASP A 506 -3.82 -9.34 18.42
CA ASP A 506 -3.01 -10.15 19.33
C ASP A 506 -1.56 -9.65 19.33
N VAL A 507 -1.11 -9.10 20.45
CA VAL A 507 0.25 -8.53 20.56
C VAL A 507 1.34 -9.59 20.59
N SER A 508 1.00 -10.84 20.94
CA SER A 508 1.96 -11.94 20.98
C SER A 508 2.24 -12.48 19.57
N GLU A 509 1.18 -12.66 18.78
CA GLU A 509 1.26 -13.08 17.38
C GLU A 509 1.60 -11.92 16.44
N ASN A 510 1.43 -10.67 16.88
CA ASN A 510 1.42 -9.47 16.04
C ASN A 510 0.38 -9.60 14.90
N ALA A 511 -0.79 -10.13 15.25
CA ALA A 511 -1.82 -10.54 14.31
C ALA A 511 -3.09 -9.71 14.47
N LEU A 512 -3.60 -9.15 13.37
CA LEU A 512 -4.93 -8.53 13.33
C LEU A 512 -5.97 -9.57 12.89
N LYS A 513 -6.91 -9.88 13.78
CA LYS A 513 -8.03 -10.80 13.56
C LYS A 513 -9.29 -10.00 13.29
N VAL A 514 -9.79 -10.03 12.06
CA VAL A 514 -11.07 -9.45 11.69
C VAL A 514 -12.15 -10.50 11.92
N ASN A 515 -13.14 -10.23 12.77
CA ASN A 515 -14.14 -11.22 13.16
C ASN A 515 -15.11 -11.54 12.00
N ALA A 516 -14.96 -12.71 11.38
CA ALA A 516 -15.79 -13.17 10.27
C ALA A 516 -17.26 -13.35 10.69
N LEU A 517 -17.49 -13.70 11.95
CA LEU A 517 -18.82 -13.98 12.51
C LEU A 517 -19.49 -12.72 13.08
N HIS A 518 -18.82 -11.56 13.05
CA HIS A 518 -19.43 -10.30 13.47
C HIS A 518 -20.59 -9.93 12.51
N PRO A 519 -21.78 -9.54 13.01
CA PRO A 519 -22.97 -9.30 12.17
C PRO A 519 -22.75 -8.34 11.00
N PHE A 520 -21.94 -7.29 11.22
CA PHE A 520 -21.57 -6.33 10.17
C PHE A 520 -20.70 -6.98 9.08
N VAL A 521 -19.72 -7.79 9.44
CA VAL A 521 -18.84 -8.46 8.46
C VAL A 521 -19.64 -9.49 7.67
N GLY A 522 -20.47 -10.28 8.36
CA GLY A 522 -21.36 -11.27 7.74
C GLY A 522 -22.41 -10.67 6.80
N ALA A 523 -22.91 -9.45 7.05
CA ALA A 523 -23.88 -8.78 6.18
C ALA A 523 -23.31 -8.42 4.80
N PHE A 524 -21.99 -8.37 4.68
CA PHE A 524 -21.28 -8.08 3.44
C PHE A 524 -20.28 -9.20 3.12
N ALA A 525 -20.56 -10.44 3.53
CA ALA A 525 -19.69 -11.59 3.29
C ALA A 525 -19.29 -11.69 1.81
N ASP A 526 -20.27 -11.59 0.90
CA ASP A 526 -20.07 -11.61 -0.56
C ASP A 526 -19.04 -10.56 -1.05
N THR A 527 -18.85 -9.48 -0.28
CA THR A 527 -17.86 -8.42 -0.55
C THR A 527 -16.56 -8.66 0.20
N PHE A 528 -16.60 -9.01 1.49
CA PHE A 528 -15.43 -9.06 2.35
C PHE A 528 -14.66 -10.38 2.31
N TYR A 529 -15.22 -11.47 1.78
CA TYR A 529 -14.44 -12.67 1.49
C TYR A 529 -13.49 -12.48 0.30
N ASN A 530 -13.77 -11.50 -0.57
CA ASN A 530 -12.84 -11.09 -1.62
C ASN A 530 -11.68 -10.26 -1.04
N GLN A 531 -10.46 -10.81 -1.07
CA GLN A 531 -9.26 -10.17 -0.52
C GLN A 531 -8.95 -8.77 -1.08
N ARG A 532 -9.44 -8.44 -2.29
CA ARG A 532 -9.26 -7.10 -2.90
C ARG A 532 -10.26 -6.09 -2.35
N MET A 533 -11.46 -6.54 -1.99
CA MET A 533 -12.55 -5.72 -1.47
C MET A 533 -12.55 -5.68 0.07
N ARG A 534 -11.78 -6.55 0.73
CA ARG A 534 -11.60 -6.59 2.19
C ARG A 534 -10.66 -5.52 2.73
N VAL A 535 -9.81 -4.90 1.90
CA VAL A 535 -8.82 -3.89 2.35
C VAL A 535 -9.45 -2.75 3.18
N PRO A 536 -10.59 -2.14 2.79
CA PRO A 536 -11.22 -1.12 3.63
C PRO A 536 -11.67 -1.65 5.00
N LEU A 537 -12.13 -2.91 5.06
CA LEU A 537 -12.49 -3.56 6.31
C LEU A 537 -11.25 -3.79 7.19
N GLU A 538 -10.16 -4.32 6.62
CA GLU A 538 -8.88 -4.54 7.34
C GLU A 538 -8.34 -3.23 7.95
N LEU A 539 -8.39 -2.13 7.18
CA LEU A 539 -7.97 -0.81 7.66
C LEU A 539 -8.90 -0.25 8.75
N LEU A 540 -10.22 -0.42 8.61
CA LEU A 540 -11.20 -0.02 9.63
C LEU A 540 -10.99 -0.82 10.92
N SER A 541 -10.82 -2.14 10.81
CA SER A 541 -10.53 -3.03 11.94
C SER A 541 -9.26 -2.61 12.69
N MET A 542 -8.18 -2.29 11.97
CA MET A 542 -6.97 -1.75 12.60
C MET A 542 -7.24 -0.39 13.27
N ALA A 543 -8.03 0.48 12.64
CA ALA A 543 -8.38 1.77 13.22
C ALA A 543 -9.19 1.64 14.52
N GLU A 544 -10.09 0.66 14.65
CA GLU A 544 -10.80 0.37 15.91
C GLU A 544 -9.84 -0.06 17.02
N VAL A 545 -8.88 -0.94 16.72
CA VAL A 545 -7.82 -1.35 17.67
C VAL A 545 -6.99 -0.14 18.11
N LEU A 546 -6.59 0.71 17.17
CA LEU A 546 -5.82 1.92 17.46
C LEU A 546 -6.61 2.93 18.29
N LEU A 547 -7.92 3.05 18.05
CA LEU A 547 -8.80 3.90 18.84
C LEU A 547 -8.77 3.50 20.31
N GLU A 548 -8.87 2.21 20.64
CA GLU A 548 -8.74 1.73 22.02
C GLU A 548 -7.42 2.18 22.66
N ALA A 549 -6.30 1.92 21.97
CA ALA A 549 -4.97 2.24 22.49
C ALA A 549 -4.75 3.75 22.66
N GLN A 550 -5.31 4.57 21.77
CA GLN A 550 -5.26 6.03 21.85
C GLN A 550 -6.12 6.57 22.99
N LEU A 551 -7.35 6.09 23.15
CA LEU A 551 -8.22 6.50 24.26
C LEU A 551 -7.55 6.21 25.62
N TYR A 552 -6.88 5.06 25.73
CA TYR A 552 -6.07 4.76 26.91
C TYR A 552 -4.91 5.75 27.08
N GLN A 553 -4.16 6.01 26.01
CA GLN A 553 -3.00 6.90 26.05
C GLN A 553 -3.37 8.35 26.43
N GLU A 554 -4.53 8.85 26.00
CA GLU A 554 -5.05 10.16 26.35
C GLU A 554 -5.58 10.24 27.81
N GLY A 555 -5.55 9.12 28.55
CA GLY A 555 -5.89 9.08 29.96
C GLY A 555 -7.39 9.00 30.25
N PHE A 556 -8.19 8.50 29.31
CA PHE A 556 -9.61 8.26 29.58
C PHE A 556 -9.81 7.14 30.60
N GLU A 557 -10.87 7.27 31.42
CA GLU A 557 -11.21 6.28 32.44
C GLU A 557 -11.59 4.93 31.79
N PRO A 558 -11.11 3.77 32.31
CA PRO A 558 -11.34 2.47 31.69
C PRO A 558 -12.80 2.15 31.38
N LYS A 559 -13.71 2.53 32.28
CA LYS A 559 -15.16 2.35 32.09
C LYS A 559 -15.68 3.13 30.88
N LYS A 560 -15.27 4.39 30.72
CA LYS A 560 -15.69 5.23 29.58
C LYS A 560 -15.16 4.71 28.25
N ILE A 561 -13.92 4.20 28.24
CA ILE A 561 -13.37 3.56 27.03
C ILE A 561 -14.22 2.34 26.67
N LYS A 562 -14.56 1.51 27.68
CA LYS A 562 -15.43 0.35 27.47
C LYS A 562 -16.80 0.72 26.91
N ASP A 563 -17.43 1.76 27.46
CA ASP A 563 -18.74 2.25 27.02
C ASP A 563 -18.67 2.76 25.57
N VAL A 564 -17.66 3.58 25.22
CA VAL A 564 -17.47 4.08 23.85
C VAL A 564 -17.26 2.94 22.85
N LEU A 565 -16.38 1.99 23.15
CA LEU A 565 -16.14 0.85 22.26
C LEU A 565 -17.39 -0.03 22.12
N GLY A 566 -18.14 -0.23 23.21
CA GLY A 566 -19.42 -0.96 23.18
C GLY A 566 -20.50 -0.27 22.35
N GLU A 567 -20.64 1.05 22.46
CA GLU A 567 -21.57 1.84 21.63
C GLU A 567 -21.21 1.76 20.14
N ARG A 568 -19.91 1.82 19.80
CA ARG A 568 -19.43 1.67 18.42
C ARG A 568 -19.73 0.29 17.85
N ASP A 569 -19.42 -0.77 18.59
CA ASP A 569 -19.71 -2.15 18.19
C ASP A 569 -21.22 -2.38 18.04
N GLY A 570 -22.02 -1.88 18.99
CA GLY A 570 -23.48 -1.88 18.92
C GLY A 570 -24.04 -1.15 17.70
N LEU A 571 -23.46 -0.01 17.31
CA LEU A 571 -23.82 0.71 16.10
C LEU A 571 -23.55 -0.13 14.84
N LEU A 572 -22.38 -0.77 14.73
CA LEU A 572 -22.06 -1.64 13.58
C LEU A 572 -23.07 -2.79 13.46
N ARG A 573 -23.45 -3.40 14.58
CA ARG A 573 -24.49 -4.45 14.62
C ARG A 573 -25.88 -3.93 14.20
N SER A 574 -26.24 -2.73 14.65
CA SER A 574 -27.50 -2.08 14.29
C SER A 574 -27.56 -1.75 12.79
N LEU A 575 -26.47 -1.20 12.23
CA LEU A 575 -26.35 -0.89 10.80
C LEU A 575 -26.44 -2.16 9.93
N ALA A 576 -25.84 -3.27 10.36
CA ALA A 576 -25.95 -4.56 9.69
C ALA A 576 -27.41 -5.04 9.59
N SER A 577 -28.22 -4.75 10.61
CA SER A 577 -29.63 -5.13 10.66
C SER A 577 -30.52 -4.30 9.72
N GLY A 578 -30.09 -3.10 9.33
CA GLY A 578 -30.82 -2.19 8.44
C GLY A 578 -30.71 -2.50 6.94
N VAL A 579 -29.84 -3.43 6.52
CA VAL A 579 -29.59 -3.76 5.09
C VAL A 579 -30.73 -4.61 4.46
N GLY A 580 -31.74 -4.99 5.25
CA GLY A 580 -33.00 -5.58 4.73
C GLY A 580 -32.92 -7.05 4.28
N ARG A 581 -31.73 -7.67 4.29
CA ARG A 581 -31.56 -9.12 4.15
C ARG A 581 -31.07 -9.68 5.47
N ARG A 582 -31.80 -10.66 6.02
CA ARG A 582 -31.33 -11.42 7.17
C ARG A 582 -30.14 -12.27 6.72
N THR A 583 -28.99 -12.08 7.33
CA THR A 583 -27.77 -12.85 7.02
C THR A 583 -27.95 -14.31 7.43
N ALA A 584 -27.17 -15.22 6.84
CA ALA A 584 -27.16 -16.64 7.24
C ALA A 584 -26.94 -16.79 8.77
N PHE A 585 -26.14 -15.89 9.35
CA PHE A 585 -25.94 -15.80 10.79
C PHE A 585 -27.19 -15.36 11.56
N GLN A 586 -27.87 -14.28 11.13
CA GLN A 586 -29.12 -13.81 11.75
C GLN A 586 -30.26 -14.82 11.64
N ILE A 587 -30.26 -15.65 10.60
CA ILE A 587 -31.21 -16.75 10.41
C ILE A 587 -30.86 -17.91 11.35
N ALA A 588 -29.58 -18.31 11.41
CA ALA A 588 -29.13 -19.36 12.33
C ALA A 588 -29.35 -19.02 13.81
N GLN A 589 -29.08 -17.78 14.21
CA GLN A 589 -29.29 -17.33 15.59
C GLN A 589 -30.78 -17.31 15.95
N ALA A 590 -31.63 -16.78 15.07
CA ALA A 590 -33.06 -16.75 15.35
C ALA A 590 -33.68 -18.16 15.34
N LEU A 591 -33.18 -19.09 14.51
CA LEU A 591 -33.54 -20.50 14.58
C LEU A 591 -33.21 -21.10 15.95
N ALA A 592 -32.02 -20.80 16.50
CA ALA A 592 -31.63 -21.23 17.83
C ALA A 592 -32.51 -20.60 18.94
N ASP A 593 -32.78 -19.30 18.84
CA ASP A 593 -33.62 -18.56 19.79
C ASP A 593 -35.09 -19.02 19.77
N ALA A 594 -35.57 -19.49 18.62
CA ALA A 594 -36.92 -19.99 18.42
C ALA A 594 -37.18 -21.37 19.03
N ARG A 595 -36.17 -22.02 19.63
CA ARG A 595 -36.22 -23.40 20.17
C ARG A 595 -37.46 -23.70 21.04
N ASN A 596 -37.90 -22.73 21.84
CA ASN A 596 -39.01 -22.88 22.78
C ASN A 596 -40.32 -22.23 22.30
N ASP A 597 -40.33 -21.65 21.09
CA ASP A 597 -41.51 -21.02 20.48
C ASP A 597 -41.88 -21.78 19.21
N ARG A 598 -42.99 -22.51 19.26
CA ARG A 598 -43.44 -23.35 18.15
C ARG A 598 -43.61 -22.55 16.86
N ASN A 599 -44.37 -21.46 16.90
CA ASN A 599 -44.72 -20.71 15.68
C ASN A 599 -43.46 -20.06 15.09
N ARG A 600 -42.62 -19.48 15.95
CA ARG A 600 -41.37 -18.88 15.52
C ARG A 600 -40.40 -19.92 14.97
N LEU A 601 -40.36 -21.13 15.52
CA LEU A 601 -39.48 -22.20 15.03
C LEU A 601 -39.89 -22.65 13.62
N GLU A 602 -41.19 -22.71 13.33
CA GLU A 602 -41.70 -23.01 11.99
C GLU A 602 -41.27 -21.94 10.96
N GLU A 603 -41.39 -20.65 11.32
CA GLU A 603 -40.98 -19.52 10.47
C GLU A 603 -39.46 -19.52 10.22
N GLU A 604 -38.65 -19.69 11.27
CA GLU A 604 -37.19 -19.67 11.17
C GLU A 604 -36.62 -20.91 10.46
N LEU A 605 -37.32 -22.05 10.53
CA LEU A 605 -37.01 -23.23 9.75
C LEU A 605 -37.17 -22.97 8.24
N VAL A 606 -38.25 -22.31 7.83
CA VAL A 606 -38.47 -21.92 6.42
C VAL A 606 -37.43 -20.89 5.97
N ALA A 607 -37.09 -19.92 6.82
CA ALA A 607 -36.03 -18.96 6.54
C ALA A 607 -34.66 -19.63 6.37
N SER A 608 -34.36 -20.66 7.18
CA SER A 608 -33.13 -21.45 7.10
C SER A 608 -33.01 -22.16 5.75
N PHE A 609 -34.07 -22.84 5.30
CA PHE A 609 -34.05 -23.51 3.99
C PHE A 609 -34.02 -22.54 2.81
N SER A 610 -34.64 -21.37 2.95
CA SER A 610 -34.51 -20.28 1.95
C SER A 610 -33.05 -19.82 1.85
N SER A 611 -32.37 -19.64 2.99
CA SER A 611 -30.94 -19.28 3.04
C SER A 611 -30.02 -20.36 2.49
N LEU A 612 -30.44 -21.63 2.48
CA LEU A 612 -29.71 -22.76 1.91
C LEU A 612 -29.93 -22.92 0.39
N GLY A 613 -30.65 -21.98 -0.24
CA GLY A 613 -30.86 -21.95 -1.69
C GLY A 613 -32.09 -22.72 -2.18
N PHE A 614 -33.04 -23.04 -1.29
CA PHE A 614 -34.34 -23.58 -1.68
C PHE A 614 -35.37 -22.45 -1.88
N GLU A 615 -36.34 -22.67 -2.76
CA GLU A 615 -37.61 -21.92 -2.70
C GLU A 615 -38.46 -22.53 -1.57
N ALA A 616 -38.44 -21.91 -0.39
CA ALA A 616 -39.17 -22.40 0.77
C ALA A 616 -40.39 -21.54 1.11
N SER A 617 -41.44 -22.17 1.61
CA SER A 617 -42.70 -21.51 1.97
C SER A 617 -43.31 -22.15 3.23
N HIS A 618 -43.82 -21.29 4.12
CA HIS A 618 -44.59 -21.71 5.30
C HIS A 618 -46.00 -22.14 4.89
N ILE A 619 -46.52 -23.19 5.52
CA ILE A 619 -47.86 -23.72 5.23
C ILE A 619 -48.73 -23.81 6.49
N GLY A 620 -48.22 -24.46 7.54
CA GLY A 620 -48.90 -24.57 8.85
C GLY A 620 -50.28 -25.27 8.86
N GLY A 621 -50.80 -25.52 10.06
CA GLY A 621 -52.14 -26.07 10.32
C GLY A 621 -52.16 -27.52 10.82
N SER A 622 -53.21 -27.90 11.56
CA SER A 622 -53.29 -29.13 12.38
C SER A 622 -53.25 -30.48 11.63
N ASN A 623 -53.16 -30.47 10.29
CA ASN A 623 -53.03 -31.67 9.46
C ASN A 623 -51.96 -31.53 8.35
N ASN A 624 -51.20 -30.43 8.34
CA ASN A 624 -50.22 -30.09 7.31
C ASN A 624 -48.80 -30.11 7.88
N ALA A 625 -47.80 -30.30 7.01
CA ALA A 625 -46.42 -30.02 7.39
C ALA A 625 -46.20 -28.50 7.51
N ASP A 626 -45.30 -28.10 8.41
CA ASP A 626 -45.05 -26.70 8.77
C ASP A 626 -44.55 -25.88 7.57
N GLY A 627 -43.74 -26.49 6.69
CA GLY A 627 -43.28 -25.85 5.47
C GLY A 627 -42.94 -26.82 4.34
N ILE A 628 -42.62 -26.26 3.19
CA ILE A 628 -42.08 -26.99 2.03
C ILE A 628 -40.89 -26.22 1.47
N ALA A 629 -39.84 -26.94 1.06
CA ALA A 629 -38.66 -26.37 0.41
C ALA A 629 -38.43 -27.07 -0.93
N ILE A 630 -38.35 -26.30 -2.02
CA ILE A 630 -38.19 -26.80 -3.39
C ILE A 630 -36.81 -26.42 -3.92
N ALA A 631 -36.05 -27.41 -4.36
CA ALA A 631 -34.78 -27.22 -5.03
C ALA A 631 -34.96 -27.29 -6.55
N HIS A 632 -34.70 -26.19 -7.24
CA HIS A 632 -34.75 -26.07 -8.70
C HIS A 632 -33.41 -26.46 -9.33
N LEU A 633 -33.06 -27.74 -9.24
CA LEU A 633 -31.86 -28.27 -9.89
C LEU A 633 -32.14 -28.55 -11.37
N GLY A 634 -31.25 -28.09 -12.26
CA GLY A 634 -31.32 -28.38 -13.70
C GLY A 634 -31.31 -29.88 -14.00
N ALA A 635 -31.98 -30.29 -15.08
CA ALA A 635 -32.13 -31.70 -15.46
C ALA A 635 -30.78 -32.42 -15.61
N GLY A 636 -30.75 -33.71 -15.26
CA GLY A 636 -29.60 -34.59 -15.51
C GLY A 636 -29.34 -34.77 -17.00
N GLN A 637 -28.15 -35.28 -17.35
CA GLN A 637 -27.78 -35.59 -18.74
C GLN A 637 -28.68 -36.67 -19.39
N ASP A 638 -29.46 -37.38 -18.59
CA ASP A 638 -30.47 -38.37 -18.98
C ASP A 638 -31.89 -37.78 -19.16
N GLY A 639 -32.03 -36.44 -19.06
CA GLY A 639 -33.33 -35.76 -19.08
C GLY A 639 -34.13 -35.95 -17.78
N SER A 640 -33.58 -36.60 -16.76
CA SER A 640 -34.26 -36.77 -15.49
C SER A 640 -34.34 -35.44 -14.75
N LEU A 641 -35.55 -35.09 -14.31
CA LEU A 641 -35.79 -33.92 -13.48
C LEU A 641 -35.04 -34.08 -12.16
N LYS A 642 -33.93 -33.35 -11.98
CA LYS A 642 -33.19 -33.30 -10.71
C LYS A 642 -33.84 -32.36 -9.70
N LYS A 643 -34.96 -31.70 -9.99
CA LYS A 643 -35.73 -30.98 -8.97
C LYS A 643 -36.20 -31.92 -7.86
N TYR A 644 -36.29 -31.43 -6.63
CA TYR A 644 -36.96 -32.14 -5.55
C TYR A 644 -37.56 -31.18 -4.55
N CYS A 645 -38.52 -31.67 -3.77
CA CYS A 645 -39.00 -30.97 -2.59
C CYS A 645 -38.67 -31.72 -1.31
N VAL A 646 -38.62 -30.96 -0.23
CA VAL A 646 -38.43 -31.42 1.14
C VAL A 646 -39.61 -30.91 1.95
N SER A 647 -40.30 -31.81 2.65
CA SER A 647 -41.29 -31.42 3.65
C SER A 647 -40.57 -31.00 4.93
N LEU A 648 -40.90 -29.84 5.49
CA LEU A 648 -40.26 -29.30 6.69
C LEU A 648 -41.18 -29.46 7.90
N GLU A 649 -40.64 -30.00 9.00
CA GLU A 649 -41.36 -30.20 10.26
C GLU A 649 -40.49 -29.71 11.45
N ALA A 650 -41.06 -28.85 12.28
CA ALA A 650 -40.46 -28.30 13.49
C ALA A 650 -41.09 -28.93 14.74
N LYS A 651 -40.26 -29.41 15.67
CA LYS A 651 -40.70 -29.96 16.96
C LYS A 651 -40.07 -29.16 18.10
N SER A 652 -40.82 -28.22 18.67
CA SER A 652 -40.40 -27.46 19.86
C SER A 652 -40.79 -28.15 21.17
N LYS A 653 -40.15 -27.74 22.28
CA LYS A 653 -40.55 -28.08 23.65
C LYS A 653 -40.59 -26.84 24.54
N GLN A 654 -41.44 -26.84 25.57
CA GLN A 654 -41.65 -25.67 26.45
C GLN A 654 -40.55 -25.47 27.51
N ARG A 655 -39.61 -26.41 27.69
CA ARG A 655 -38.50 -26.31 28.66
C ARG A 655 -37.18 -26.69 28.00
N ASP A 656 -36.13 -25.92 28.33
CA ASP A 656 -34.79 -26.09 27.78
C ASP A 656 -34.14 -27.38 28.33
N GLY A 657 -33.49 -28.16 27.47
CA GLY A 657 -32.88 -29.46 27.80
C GLY A 657 -33.78 -30.70 27.65
N ASP A 658 -35.06 -30.54 27.29
CA ASP A 658 -35.96 -31.67 27.07
C ASP A 658 -35.85 -32.28 25.65
N LYS A 659 -35.91 -33.61 25.55
CA LYS A 659 -35.86 -34.37 24.28
C LYS A 659 -37.24 -34.57 23.65
N VAL A 660 -37.39 -34.42 22.33
CA VAL A 660 -38.63 -34.78 21.62
C VAL A 660 -38.88 -36.28 21.79
N ALA A 661 -40.02 -36.67 22.39
CA ALA A 661 -40.32 -38.08 22.62
C ALA A 661 -40.60 -38.80 21.29
N ALA A 662 -40.31 -40.11 21.19
CA ALA A 662 -40.52 -40.88 19.95
C ALA A 662 -41.96 -40.81 19.43
N LYS A 663 -42.95 -40.84 20.35
CA LYS A 663 -44.38 -40.68 20.03
C LYS A 663 -44.74 -39.27 19.49
N THR A 664 -43.93 -38.26 19.82
CA THR A 664 -44.11 -36.86 19.41
C THR A 664 -43.51 -36.56 18.04
N VAL A 665 -42.54 -37.37 17.59
CA VAL A 665 -42.02 -37.29 16.21
C VAL A 665 -43.14 -37.68 15.23
N GLY A 666 -43.84 -38.80 15.49
CA GLY A 666 -44.99 -39.21 14.67
C GLY A 666 -44.59 -39.55 13.23
N VAL A 667 -43.69 -40.53 13.07
CA VAL A 667 -43.10 -40.94 11.77
C VAL A 667 -44.17 -41.20 10.71
N SER A 668 -45.26 -41.90 11.07
CA SER A 668 -46.38 -42.18 10.16
C SER A 668 -47.11 -40.91 9.68
N THR A 669 -47.26 -39.91 10.56
CA THR A 669 -47.87 -38.61 10.23
C THR A 669 -46.97 -37.81 9.28
N ILE A 670 -45.67 -37.74 9.55
CA ILE A 670 -44.69 -37.04 8.69
C ILE A 670 -44.61 -37.74 7.33
N ALA A 671 -44.55 -39.08 7.32
CA ALA A 671 -44.54 -39.86 6.09
C ALA A 671 -45.79 -39.59 5.24
N ARG A 672 -46.97 -39.53 5.87
CA ARG A 672 -48.23 -39.17 5.21
C ARG A 672 -48.16 -37.77 4.59
N GLN A 673 -47.78 -36.75 5.37
CA GLN A 673 -47.71 -35.36 4.90
C GLN A 673 -46.70 -35.17 3.75
N ARG A 674 -45.52 -35.78 3.88
CA ARG A 674 -44.51 -35.83 2.82
C ARG A 674 -45.08 -36.46 1.54
N ASN A 675 -45.80 -37.57 1.67
CA ASN A 675 -46.36 -38.31 0.56
C ASN A 675 -47.47 -37.55 -0.17
N GLU A 676 -48.39 -36.94 0.58
CA GLU A 676 -49.48 -36.10 0.05
C GLU A 676 -48.96 -34.92 -0.76
N ARG A 677 -47.77 -34.39 -0.42
CA ARG A 677 -47.11 -33.31 -1.17
C ARG A 677 -46.14 -33.77 -2.25
N GLY A 678 -46.02 -35.07 -2.47
CA GLY A 678 -45.13 -35.63 -3.49
C GLY A 678 -43.64 -35.43 -3.22
N CYS A 679 -43.23 -35.15 -1.98
CA CYS A 679 -41.82 -34.92 -1.67
C CYS A 679 -41.06 -36.25 -1.48
N PRO A 680 -39.86 -36.40 -2.06
CA PRO A 680 -39.01 -37.56 -1.82
C PRO A 680 -38.37 -37.55 -0.43
N HIS A 681 -38.25 -36.37 0.19
CA HIS A 681 -37.56 -36.19 1.47
C HIS A 681 -38.44 -35.41 2.45
N ALA A 682 -38.28 -35.68 3.75
CA ALA A 682 -38.78 -34.85 4.83
C ALA A 682 -37.67 -34.61 5.85
N VAL A 683 -37.68 -33.45 6.49
CA VAL A 683 -36.73 -33.09 7.53
C VAL A 683 -37.50 -32.73 8.79
N VAL A 684 -37.06 -33.28 9.92
CA VAL A 684 -37.60 -32.95 11.23
C VAL A 684 -36.52 -32.27 12.06
N VAL A 685 -36.80 -31.05 12.51
CA VAL A 685 -35.90 -30.23 13.30
C VAL A 685 -36.42 -30.07 14.71
N GLY A 686 -35.59 -30.37 15.70
CA GLY A 686 -35.96 -30.25 17.12
C GLY A 686 -34.75 -30.00 18.02
N PRO A 687 -34.96 -29.67 19.31
CA PRO A 687 -33.87 -29.39 20.26
C PRO A 687 -32.96 -30.60 20.44
N ASP A 688 -33.55 -31.78 20.68
CA ASP A 688 -32.85 -33.06 20.74
C ASP A 688 -33.85 -34.22 20.58
N PHE A 689 -33.37 -35.43 20.32
CA PHE A 689 -34.17 -36.64 20.08
C PHE A 689 -33.84 -37.74 21.12
N PRO A 690 -34.66 -38.80 21.28
CA PRO A 690 -34.46 -39.81 22.32
C PRO A 690 -33.11 -40.52 22.17
N THR A 691 -32.35 -40.68 23.27
CA THR A 691 -31.00 -41.31 23.27
C THR A 691 -30.94 -42.61 24.10
N THR A 692 -32.08 -43.06 24.64
CA THR A 692 -32.19 -44.27 25.46
C THR A 692 -32.13 -45.50 24.55
N ARG A 693 -31.24 -46.48 24.83
CA ARG A 693 -30.98 -47.65 23.95
C ARG A 693 -32.24 -48.36 23.40
N GLY A 694 -33.35 -48.34 24.14
CA GLY A 694 -34.64 -48.89 23.69
C GLY A 694 -35.47 -47.96 22.79
N GLU A 695 -35.52 -46.66 23.09
CA GLU A 695 -36.31 -45.68 22.32
C GLU A 695 -35.63 -45.29 21.00
N VAL A 696 -34.29 -45.21 21.00
CA VAL A 696 -33.48 -45.04 19.78
C VAL A 696 -33.76 -46.17 18.80
N SER A 697 -33.84 -47.41 19.30
CA SER A 697 -34.09 -48.60 18.48
C SER A 697 -35.49 -48.57 17.85
N ALA A 698 -36.52 -48.14 18.60
CA ALA A 698 -37.88 -48.04 18.08
C ALA A 698 -38.02 -46.96 16.99
N LEU A 699 -37.54 -45.73 17.26
CA LEU A 699 -37.60 -44.62 16.31
C LEU A 699 -36.75 -44.91 15.05
N ALA A 700 -35.54 -45.45 15.23
CA ALA A 700 -34.69 -45.83 14.11
C ALA A 700 -35.31 -46.96 13.27
N ARG A 701 -36.05 -47.90 13.88
CA ARG A 701 -36.75 -48.96 13.16
C ARG A 701 -37.89 -48.40 12.31
N GLU A 702 -38.74 -47.53 12.86
CA GLU A 702 -39.84 -46.89 12.12
C GLU A 702 -39.33 -46.07 10.93
N LEU A 703 -38.25 -45.29 11.12
CA LEU A 703 -37.61 -44.52 10.05
C LEU A 703 -36.98 -45.42 8.97
N LYS A 704 -36.40 -46.56 9.35
CA LYS A 704 -35.86 -47.55 8.40
C LYS A 704 -36.96 -48.24 7.59
N GLU A 705 -38.08 -48.57 8.24
CA GLU A 705 -39.25 -49.14 7.58
C GLU A 705 -39.84 -48.16 6.55
N ASP A 706 -39.97 -46.88 6.89
CA ASP A 706 -40.40 -45.85 5.93
C ASP A 706 -39.36 -45.67 4.80
N ARG A 707 -38.05 -45.70 5.11
CA ARG A 707 -36.98 -45.58 4.10
C ARG A 707 -37.00 -46.71 3.06
N ALA A 708 -37.50 -47.88 3.40
CA ALA A 708 -37.69 -48.98 2.46
C ALA A 708 -38.70 -48.67 1.33
N THR A 709 -39.52 -47.62 1.49
CA THR A 709 -40.43 -47.12 0.43
C THR A 709 -39.72 -46.29 -0.64
N GLY A 710 -38.42 -46.03 -0.49
CA GLY A 710 -37.61 -45.21 -1.42
C GLY A 710 -37.68 -43.70 -1.16
N LYS A 711 -38.37 -43.27 -0.10
CA LYS A 711 -38.42 -41.89 0.40
C LYS A 711 -37.68 -41.77 1.72
N THR A 712 -37.28 -40.57 2.15
CA THR A 712 -36.51 -40.42 3.40
C THR A 712 -37.14 -39.43 4.37
N ILE A 713 -36.80 -39.62 5.65
CA ILE A 713 -37.06 -38.70 6.75
C ILE A 713 -35.74 -38.55 7.51
N THR A 714 -35.22 -37.32 7.60
CA THR A 714 -33.94 -37.03 8.25
C THR A 714 -34.18 -36.19 9.50
N LEU A 715 -33.61 -36.62 10.63
CA LEU A 715 -33.68 -35.89 11.89
C LEU A 715 -32.44 -34.97 12.04
N ILE A 716 -32.65 -33.72 12.44
CA ILE A 716 -31.59 -32.72 12.61
C ILE A 716 -31.81 -31.94 13.92
N ARG A 717 -30.77 -31.74 14.73
CA ARG A 717 -30.87 -30.85 15.89
C ARG A 717 -30.91 -29.40 15.44
N ILE A 718 -31.59 -28.55 16.20
CA ILE A 718 -31.62 -27.10 15.96
C ILE A 718 -30.19 -26.54 15.85
N ASP A 719 -29.29 -26.96 16.74
CA ASP A 719 -27.90 -26.47 16.76
C ASP A 719 -27.09 -26.96 15.55
N ASP A 720 -27.33 -28.19 15.11
CA ASP A 720 -26.70 -28.77 13.91
C ASP A 720 -27.18 -28.03 12.64
N LEU A 721 -28.48 -27.75 12.53
CA LEU A 721 -29.01 -26.96 11.41
C LEU A 721 -28.50 -25.52 11.44
N ALA A 722 -28.46 -24.87 12.61
CA ALA A 722 -27.88 -23.53 12.75
C ALA A 722 -26.39 -23.50 12.38
N LYS A 723 -25.63 -24.57 12.68
CA LYS A 723 -24.25 -24.73 12.21
C LYS A 723 -24.19 -24.88 10.69
N LEU A 724 -25.04 -25.72 10.10
CA LEU A 724 -25.11 -25.90 8.65
C LEU A 724 -25.45 -24.62 7.90
N VAL A 725 -26.43 -23.83 8.36
CA VAL A 725 -26.81 -22.54 7.76
C VAL A 725 -25.64 -21.56 7.78
N ARG A 726 -24.86 -21.51 8.86
CA ARG A 726 -23.63 -20.69 8.95
C ARG A 726 -22.54 -21.15 8.00
N LEU A 727 -22.38 -22.46 7.82
CA LEU A 727 -21.34 -23.06 6.97
C LEU A 727 -21.68 -23.03 5.49
N ALA A 728 -22.96 -22.98 5.12
CA ALA A 728 -23.41 -23.08 3.74
C ALA A 728 -22.78 -22.05 2.79
N PRO A 729 -22.74 -20.73 3.10
CA PRO A 729 -22.04 -19.77 2.25
C PRO A 729 -20.53 -20.07 2.18
N ILE A 730 -19.91 -20.44 3.30
CA ILE A 730 -18.46 -20.68 3.46
C ILE A 730 -17.99 -21.95 2.74
N ARG A 731 -18.86 -22.95 2.57
CA ARG A 731 -18.50 -24.25 1.97
C ARG A 731 -19.23 -24.51 0.65
N ALA A 732 -19.87 -23.49 0.10
CA ALA A 732 -20.71 -23.54 -1.09
C ALA A 732 -21.70 -24.73 -1.06
N ILE A 733 -22.34 -24.94 0.10
CA ILE A 733 -23.27 -26.06 0.31
C ILE A 733 -24.62 -25.66 -0.27
N GLY A 734 -24.88 -26.12 -1.50
CA GLY A 734 -26.16 -25.92 -2.17
C GLY A 734 -27.11 -27.12 -2.07
N PRO A 735 -28.33 -26.99 -2.63
CA PRO A 735 -29.34 -28.06 -2.60
C PRO A 735 -28.89 -29.38 -3.24
N SER A 736 -27.96 -29.36 -4.20
CA SER A 736 -27.41 -30.60 -4.79
C SER A 736 -26.72 -31.47 -3.73
N ARG A 737 -25.89 -30.87 -2.88
CA ARG A 737 -25.12 -31.55 -1.84
C ARG A 737 -25.99 -31.91 -0.62
N LEU A 738 -26.97 -31.06 -0.31
CA LEU A 738 -27.93 -31.34 0.77
C LEU A 738 -28.83 -32.54 0.45
N ARG A 739 -29.08 -32.83 -0.82
CA ARG A 739 -29.76 -34.06 -1.22
C ARG A 739 -29.01 -35.32 -0.78
N ASP A 740 -27.68 -35.32 -0.81
CA ASP A 740 -26.88 -36.47 -0.37
C ASP A 740 -27.02 -36.66 1.15
N MET A 741 -26.99 -35.57 1.93
CA MET A 741 -27.31 -35.62 3.36
C MET A 741 -28.69 -36.24 3.62
N PHE A 742 -29.73 -35.82 2.90
CA PHE A 742 -31.08 -36.40 3.08
C PHE A 742 -31.19 -37.86 2.65
N LYS A 743 -30.33 -38.30 1.73
CA LYS A 743 -30.27 -39.68 1.29
C LYS A 743 -29.48 -40.55 2.23
N ASP A 744 -28.45 -40.03 2.89
CA ASP A 744 -27.50 -40.81 3.68
C ASP A 744 -27.87 -40.80 5.17
N CYS A 745 -28.26 -39.64 5.69
CA CYS A 745 -28.54 -39.41 7.11
C CYS A 745 -30.01 -39.66 7.46
N LEU A 746 -30.22 -40.37 8.57
CA LEU A 746 -31.52 -40.70 9.16
C LEU A 746 -31.61 -40.17 10.60
N LEU A 747 -30.56 -40.38 11.39
CA LEU A 747 -30.48 -39.95 12.79
C LEU A 747 -29.70 -38.65 12.98
N PRO A 748 -29.93 -37.91 14.09
CA PRO A 748 -29.25 -36.63 14.34
C PRO A 748 -27.73 -36.77 14.44
N GLU A 749 -27.23 -37.87 15.00
CA GLU A 749 -25.78 -38.14 15.08
C GLU A 749 -25.13 -38.28 13.70
N GLU A 750 -25.84 -38.90 12.75
CA GLU A 750 -25.37 -39.08 11.37
C GLU A 750 -25.31 -37.73 10.65
N THR A 751 -26.31 -36.87 10.88
CA THR A 751 -26.33 -35.51 10.35
C THR A 751 -25.19 -34.65 10.94
N ALA A 752 -24.97 -34.71 12.25
CA ALA A 752 -23.88 -33.99 12.90
C ALA A 752 -22.50 -34.44 12.36
N GLN A 753 -22.29 -35.75 12.20
CA GLN A 753 -21.06 -36.28 11.60
C GLN A 753 -20.88 -35.86 10.14
N TRP A 754 -21.97 -35.80 9.37
CA TRP A 754 -21.93 -35.30 8.00
C TRP A 754 -21.48 -33.83 7.94
N ILE A 755 -22.03 -32.98 8.82
CA ILE A 755 -21.64 -31.58 8.93
C ILE A 755 -20.16 -31.45 9.34
N GLU A 756 -19.70 -32.22 10.33
CA GLU A 756 -18.29 -32.24 10.75
C GLU A 756 -17.34 -32.70 9.64
N LYS A 757 -17.75 -33.68 8.83
CA LYS A 757 -16.96 -34.13 7.69
C LYS A 757 -16.75 -33.00 6.68
N ILE A 758 -17.80 -32.22 6.39
CA ILE A 758 -17.71 -31.07 5.48
C ILE A 758 -16.81 -29.97 6.03
N CYS A 759 -16.83 -29.73 7.35
CA CYS A 759 -15.89 -28.81 7.99
C CYS A 759 -14.42 -29.17 7.71
N ASN A 760 -14.13 -30.46 7.51
CA ASN A 760 -12.77 -31.02 7.45
C ASN A 760 -12.34 -31.51 6.05
N GLU A 761 -13.14 -31.31 5.00
CA GLU A 761 -12.82 -31.78 3.65
C GLU A 761 -11.77 -30.89 2.94
N LYS A 762 -10.72 -31.51 2.39
CA LYS A 762 -9.76 -30.88 1.46
C LYS A 762 -10.20 -31.11 0.02
N VAL A 763 -10.35 -30.04 -0.76
CA VAL A 763 -10.85 -30.10 -2.15
C VAL A 763 -9.68 -30.32 -3.12
N GLU A 764 -9.68 -31.43 -3.86
CA GLU A 764 -8.75 -31.67 -4.98
C GLU A 764 -9.12 -30.77 -6.19
N ARG A 765 -8.13 -30.10 -6.77
CA ARG A 765 -8.31 -29.19 -7.92
C ARG A 765 -8.34 -29.99 -9.24
N PRO A 766 -9.42 -29.93 -10.04
CA PRO A 766 -9.45 -30.55 -11.37
C PRO A 766 -8.46 -29.91 -12.38
N PRO A 767 -8.16 -30.58 -13.52
CA PRO A 767 -7.25 -30.09 -14.56
C PRO A 767 -7.90 -29.01 -15.46
N TYR A 768 -8.13 -27.82 -14.91
CA TYR A 768 -8.79 -26.71 -15.61
C TYR A 768 -8.06 -26.28 -16.88
N ARG A 769 -6.72 -26.22 -16.82
CA ARG A 769 -5.90 -25.67 -17.88
C ARG A 769 -5.92 -26.56 -19.12
N GLU A 770 -5.73 -27.86 -18.92
CA GLU A 770 -5.63 -28.86 -19.96
C GLU A 770 -6.93 -28.99 -20.77
N VAL A 771 -8.08 -28.84 -20.11
CA VAL A 771 -9.39 -28.86 -20.78
C VAL A 771 -9.62 -27.57 -21.58
N LEU A 772 -9.33 -26.40 -21.01
CA LEU A 772 -9.53 -25.12 -21.69
C LEU A 772 -8.58 -24.93 -22.87
N ASP A 773 -7.31 -25.34 -22.73
CA ASP A 773 -6.32 -25.31 -23.80
C ASP A 773 -6.71 -26.23 -24.96
N ALA A 774 -7.25 -27.42 -24.67
CA ALA A 774 -7.77 -28.32 -25.70
C ALA A 774 -8.94 -27.68 -26.47
N ILE A 775 -9.87 -27.02 -25.80
CA ILE A 775 -11.01 -26.35 -26.45
C ILE A 775 -10.54 -25.18 -27.32
N TRP A 776 -9.65 -24.34 -26.78
CA TRP A 776 -9.12 -23.17 -27.50
C TRP A 776 -8.33 -23.55 -28.75
N ARG A 777 -7.55 -24.63 -28.67
CA ARG A 777 -6.79 -25.15 -29.82
C ARG A 777 -7.72 -25.60 -30.92
N GLU A 778 -8.72 -26.41 -30.62
CA GLU A 778 -9.69 -26.89 -31.61
C GLU A 778 -10.47 -25.73 -32.27
N GLN A 779 -10.87 -24.71 -31.50
CA GLN A 779 -11.51 -23.50 -32.06
C GLN A 779 -10.62 -22.72 -33.04
N LYS A 780 -9.29 -22.78 -32.85
CA LYS A 780 -8.33 -22.07 -33.69
C LYS A 780 -7.96 -22.87 -34.94
N GLU A 781 -7.87 -24.19 -34.82
CA GLU A 781 -7.51 -25.09 -35.91
C GLU A 781 -8.69 -25.32 -36.86
N GLU A 782 -9.92 -25.38 -36.33
CA GLU A 782 -11.14 -25.64 -37.10
C GLU A 782 -12.23 -24.55 -36.88
N PRO A 783 -11.97 -23.27 -37.25
CA PRO A 783 -12.82 -22.12 -36.88
C PRO A 783 -14.23 -22.12 -37.49
N ASN A 784 -14.49 -22.97 -38.48
CA ASN A 784 -15.80 -23.10 -39.13
C ASN A 784 -16.64 -24.26 -38.57
N THR A 785 -16.18 -24.93 -37.52
CA THR A 785 -16.86 -26.08 -36.92
C THR A 785 -17.07 -25.88 -35.42
N ARG A 786 -18.10 -26.54 -34.87
CA ARG A 786 -18.35 -26.53 -33.43
C ARG A 786 -17.42 -27.51 -32.74
N VAL A 787 -16.82 -27.10 -31.63
CA VAL A 787 -15.95 -27.99 -30.84
C VAL A 787 -16.80 -28.95 -30.01
N LEU A 788 -16.71 -30.25 -30.34
CA LEU A 788 -17.49 -31.32 -29.69
C LEU A 788 -16.70 -31.98 -28.56
N TYR A 789 -17.39 -32.40 -27.49
CA TYR A 789 -16.76 -33.07 -26.34
C TYR A 789 -15.93 -34.34 -26.68
N PRO A 790 -16.33 -35.19 -27.64
CA PRO A 790 -15.51 -36.34 -28.04
C PRO A 790 -14.13 -35.95 -28.60
N VAL A 791 -14.00 -34.78 -29.24
CA VAL A 791 -12.74 -34.25 -29.77
C VAL A 791 -11.82 -33.84 -28.62
N ILE A 792 -12.38 -33.14 -27.63
CA ILE A 792 -11.65 -32.76 -26.41
C ILE A 792 -11.21 -33.98 -25.61
N ARG A 793 -12.05 -35.02 -25.51
CA ARG A 793 -11.65 -36.29 -24.89
C ARG A 793 -10.43 -36.90 -25.58
N VAL A 794 -10.39 -36.90 -26.91
CA VAL A 794 -9.23 -37.42 -27.68
C VAL A 794 -8.01 -36.55 -27.41
N ALA A 795 -8.15 -35.22 -27.43
CA ALA A 795 -7.08 -34.28 -27.11
C ALA A 795 -6.48 -34.50 -25.71
N LEU A 796 -7.31 -34.73 -24.69
CA LEU A 796 -6.89 -34.96 -23.31
C LEU A 796 -6.14 -36.28 -23.12
N ARG A 797 -6.42 -37.31 -23.94
CA ARG A 797 -5.67 -38.58 -23.91
C ARG A 797 -4.20 -38.40 -24.31
N HIS A 798 -3.88 -37.40 -25.13
CA HIS A 798 -2.49 -37.06 -25.46
C HIS A 798 -1.72 -36.43 -24.28
N HIS A 799 -2.43 -36.02 -23.22
CA HIS A 799 -1.87 -35.52 -21.96
C HIS A 799 -2.03 -36.53 -20.81
N ASP A 800 -2.28 -37.80 -21.11
CA ASP A 800 -2.50 -38.88 -20.13
C ASP A 800 -3.72 -38.66 -19.19
N ILE A 801 -4.66 -37.82 -19.61
CA ILE A 801 -5.88 -37.49 -18.85
C ILE A 801 -7.06 -38.32 -19.39
N GLN A 802 -7.55 -39.23 -18.56
CA GLN A 802 -8.70 -40.10 -18.86
C GLN A 802 -10.01 -39.47 -18.38
N MET A 803 -10.75 -38.82 -19.29
CA MET A 803 -12.07 -38.26 -19.01
C MET A 803 -13.13 -38.78 -19.98
N ARG A 804 -14.36 -39.00 -19.46
CA ARG A 804 -15.54 -39.29 -20.29
C ARG A 804 -16.16 -37.99 -20.79
N ASP A 805 -16.79 -38.00 -21.96
CA ASP A 805 -17.42 -36.81 -22.57
C ASP A 805 -18.41 -36.15 -21.61
N THR A 806 -19.18 -36.96 -20.88
CA THR A 806 -20.11 -36.54 -19.84
C THR A 806 -19.45 -35.76 -18.71
N LYS A 807 -18.24 -36.15 -18.32
CA LYS A 807 -17.45 -35.50 -17.27
C LYS A 807 -16.79 -34.21 -17.76
N ILE A 808 -16.35 -34.16 -19.02
CA ILE A 808 -15.84 -32.93 -19.65
C ILE A 808 -16.98 -31.90 -19.77
N ARG A 809 -18.16 -32.34 -20.18
CA ARG A 809 -19.38 -31.51 -20.26
C ARG A 809 -19.76 -30.92 -18.90
N GLU A 810 -19.83 -31.75 -17.86
CA GLU A 810 -20.10 -31.29 -16.48
C GLU A 810 -19.05 -30.28 -16.00
N PHE A 811 -17.79 -30.51 -16.35
CA PHE A 811 -16.70 -29.62 -16.01
C PHE A 811 -16.81 -28.25 -16.69
N CYS A 812 -17.08 -28.21 -18.00
CA CYS A 812 -17.29 -26.96 -18.73
C CYS A 812 -18.54 -26.21 -18.23
N LYS A 813 -19.63 -26.91 -17.89
CA LYS A 813 -20.83 -26.30 -17.29
C LYS A 813 -20.58 -25.72 -15.90
N MET A 814 -19.72 -26.36 -15.11
CA MET A 814 -19.28 -25.83 -13.81
C MET A 814 -18.49 -24.52 -13.99
N ILE A 815 -17.56 -24.47 -14.94
CA ILE A 815 -16.81 -23.25 -15.27
C ILE A 815 -17.75 -22.15 -15.79
N GLN A 816 -18.75 -22.51 -16.60
CA GLN A 816 -19.78 -21.56 -17.08
C GLN A 816 -20.59 -20.93 -15.94
N GLY A 817 -20.78 -21.65 -14.83
CA GLY A 817 -21.37 -21.09 -13.62
C GLY A 817 -20.47 -20.10 -12.87
N MET A 818 -19.15 -20.16 -13.09
CA MET A 818 -18.14 -19.29 -12.46
C MET A 818 -17.78 -18.09 -13.35
N THR A 819 -17.90 -18.21 -14.66
CA THR A 819 -17.54 -17.14 -15.60
C THR A 819 -18.38 -17.18 -16.87
N PRO A 820 -18.82 -16.01 -17.38
CA PRO A 820 -19.61 -15.94 -18.61
C PRO A 820 -18.78 -16.22 -19.88
N PHE A 821 -17.46 -16.36 -19.78
CA PHE A 821 -16.57 -16.46 -20.93
C PHE A 821 -16.46 -17.86 -21.54
N ILE A 822 -17.23 -18.83 -21.04
CA ILE A 822 -17.38 -20.17 -21.61
C ILE A 822 -18.87 -20.45 -21.84
N SER A 823 -19.18 -21.04 -22.99
CA SER A 823 -20.52 -21.49 -23.34
C SER A 823 -20.50 -22.99 -23.58
N ALA A 824 -21.05 -23.76 -22.63
CA ALA A 824 -21.12 -25.21 -22.65
C ALA A 824 -22.54 -25.69 -22.96
N GLY A 825 -22.76 -26.12 -24.20
CA GLY A 825 -24.04 -26.64 -24.69
C GLY A 825 -24.29 -28.11 -24.33
N GLU A 826 -25.27 -28.72 -25.01
CA GLU A 826 -25.49 -30.16 -24.92
C GLU A 826 -24.30 -30.91 -25.49
N ASP A 827 -23.92 -30.70 -26.75
CA ASP A 827 -22.88 -31.52 -27.39
C ASP A 827 -21.59 -30.78 -27.76
N SER A 828 -21.56 -29.47 -27.56
CA SER A 828 -20.44 -28.60 -27.92
C SER A 828 -20.07 -27.62 -26.82
N VAL A 829 -18.85 -27.12 -26.87
CA VAL A 829 -18.33 -26.09 -25.95
C VAL A 829 -17.53 -25.05 -26.72
N GLU A 830 -17.62 -23.79 -26.31
CA GLU A 830 -16.84 -22.70 -26.88
C GLU A 830 -16.36 -21.75 -25.79
N LEU A 831 -15.20 -21.14 -26.04
CA LEU A 831 -14.59 -20.10 -25.22
C LEU A 831 -14.63 -18.77 -26.00
N GLU A 832 -15.02 -17.71 -25.32
CA GLU A 832 -15.05 -16.36 -25.89
C GLU A 832 -13.72 -15.62 -25.72
N VAL A 833 -12.92 -16.04 -24.74
CA VAL A 833 -11.62 -15.46 -24.41
C VAL A 833 -10.57 -16.57 -24.22
N PRO A 834 -9.27 -16.26 -24.29
CA PRO A 834 -8.22 -17.26 -24.14
C PRO A 834 -8.27 -17.98 -22.78
N PRO A 835 -7.82 -19.25 -22.71
CA PRO A 835 -7.81 -20.06 -21.49
C PRO A 835 -7.25 -19.36 -20.26
N ASP A 836 -6.17 -18.57 -20.38
CA ASP A 836 -5.60 -17.84 -19.24
C ASP A 836 -6.54 -16.81 -18.61
N GLN A 837 -7.43 -16.18 -19.39
CA GLN A 837 -8.43 -15.23 -18.83
C GLN A 837 -9.59 -15.97 -18.16
N ILE A 838 -9.96 -17.12 -18.70
CA ILE A 838 -10.98 -18.00 -18.07
C ILE A 838 -10.39 -18.62 -16.80
N LEU A 839 -9.15 -19.08 -16.83
CA LEU A 839 -8.41 -19.56 -15.65
C LEU A 839 -8.24 -18.46 -14.62
N GLN A 840 -7.99 -17.21 -15.02
CA GLN A 840 -7.93 -16.09 -14.11
C GLN A 840 -9.30 -15.79 -13.47
N ALA A 841 -10.39 -15.97 -14.22
CA ALA A 841 -11.76 -15.84 -13.72
C ALA A 841 -12.17 -17.02 -12.81
N ILE A 842 -11.76 -18.25 -13.17
CA ILE A 842 -11.90 -19.44 -12.33
C ILE A 842 -11.08 -19.25 -11.06
N GLU A 843 -9.81 -18.87 -11.15
CA GLU A 843 -8.91 -18.62 -10.02
C GLU A 843 -9.41 -17.47 -9.15
N SER A 844 -10.05 -16.43 -9.70
CA SER A 844 -10.71 -15.40 -8.89
C SER A 844 -11.96 -15.88 -8.16
N THR A 845 -12.59 -16.97 -8.62
CA THR A 845 -13.79 -17.60 -8.02
C THR A 845 -13.44 -18.84 -7.17
N THR A 846 -12.30 -19.49 -7.42
CA THR A 846 -11.83 -20.71 -6.72
C THR A 846 -10.72 -20.44 -5.72
N ASN A 847 -10.01 -19.31 -5.79
CA ASN A 847 -9.22 -18.78 -4.67
C ASN A 847 -10.08 -17.94 -3.70
N GLU A 848 -11.42 -17.95 -3.84
CA GLU A 848 -12.35 -17.50 -2.78
C GLU A 848 -12.38 -18.46 -1.58
N TYR A 849 -11.72 -19.62 -1.66
CA TYR A 849 -11.40 -20.47 -0.52
C TYR A 849 -9.97 -21.01 -0.66
N PRO A 850 -8.96 -20.38 -0.03
CA PRO A 850 -7.65 -20.99 0.10
C PRO A 850 -7.79 -22.31 0.86
N THR A 851 -7.06 -23.31 0.40
CA THR A 851 -6.80 -24.58 1.10
C THR A 851 -6.54 -24.39 2.59
N LEU A 852 -7.31 -25.11 3.44
CA LEU A 852 -6.90 -25.56 4.78
C LEU A 852 -5.69 -26.49 4.72
#